data_AF-A0A537YBU5-F1
#
_entry.id   AF-A0A537YBU5-F1
#
_cell.length_a   1.000
_cell.length_b   1.000
_cell.length_c   1.000
_cell.angle_alpha   90.00
_cell.angle_beta   90.00
_cell.angle_gamma   90.00
#
_symmetry.space_group_name_H-M   'P 1'
#
loop_
_entity.id
_entity.type
_entity.pdbx_description
1 polymer ?
#
loop_
_entity_poly.entity_id
_entity_poly.type
_entity_poly.pdbx_seq_one_letter_code
_entity_poly.pdbx_strand_id
1 'polypeptide(L)'
;MNNGARATNVLFTCAGRRTFAIRAFQQALNNCGRVFACDASPDAPALQVADKGFVVPLADADNYLDVLLTICREQRVRLLIPAVEPELPLLAAHRARFLKIGTLPLVSSPEIVAICYDKLETATFLDRCGLAAPRTYVQLEAAQEALSRGKITFPLVVKPRWGVSSIGLAFAEDDQELDFAFKTAEKQIARSFLAQASTAAPGGCVLIQERLSGEEYGLDIVNDLNGRHVCTFAKRKLRMRAGQTDRAVTVKDERLEKLGQTIGENLGHVGILDCDLFVSEQGCRVIDLNPRIGGGYPFSHIAGANYPAALIAWMNGEQADPKFFQIQPHVTVSRCDEYVLVGPPQAPSPAAQLDALHAREIKTGKLKNQLTYQVAVIGAGPYGLAAAAHLRAMRVETCIFGRAMEFWQNQMPHGMLLRSSWEASHIADPHRRLTLDGYQTSRNVRLSKPIPLGGFVDYGLWFQQQTAPDLDDRRVTRVEQTAKGFCLSLDDGDCVHAARVVVATGIAPFTQHPRQFDGLPRGLVSHTSEHRDLCRLGCARIVIVGGGQSALESAALLAEAGAEVEVIVRRPAVHWLDQNVAWLKSEANPVRRLFYPPTDVGPPGLNWIVATPGLFKRLPFPLQEKIAYRSIRPAGAGWLLPRVGGVRITTGRAVTSASSGGERVKLKLDDGSERCVDHVLLATGYRVDVSRYDFLAPELLKAVRRVDGYPLLDLGFESSLPGLHFLGAPAARSFGPVCRFVSGTPYTARALARRIAGKSVRKLEPILMRPATAFAIGSGRAVSHVNQAHCLRKP
;
A
#
# COMPACT_ATOMS: atom_id res chain seq x y z
N MET A 1 -46.42 12.69 -2.33
CA MET A 1 -46.33 12.04 -3.66
C MET A 1 -44.91 11.51 -3.80
N ASN A 2 -44.72 10.19 -3.76
CA ASN A 2 -43.43 9.54 -3.93
C ASN A 2 -43.06 9.59 -5.42
N ASN A 3 -42.23 10.54 -5.85
CA ASN A 3 -41.56 10.44 -7.14
C ASN A 3 -40.50 9.33 -7.01
N GLY A 4 -40.83 8.12 -7.45
CA GLY A 4 -39.91 7.00 -7.44
C GLY A 4 -38.66 7.35 -8.26
N ALA A 5 -37.52 7.54 -7.58
CA ALA A 5 -36.24 7.79 -8.22
C ALA A 5 -35.95 6.66 -9.21
N ARG A 6 -35.93 7.00 -10.50
CA ARG A 6 -35.72 6.04 -11.58
C ARG A 6 -34.27 5.58 -11.51
N ALA A 7 -34.03 4.28 -11.39
CA ALA A 7 -32.67 3.74 -11.28
C ALA A 7 -31.78 4.23 -12.43
N THR A 8 -30.60 4.75 -12.11
CA THR A 8 -29.70 5.39 -13.08
C THR A 8 -28.44 4.57 -13.26
N ASN A 9 -28.40 3.77 -14.33
CA ASN A 9 -27.21 3.02 -14.68
C ASN A 9 -26.26 3.88 -15.52
N VAL A 10 -24.97 3.85 -15.16
CA VAL A 10 -23.89 4.63 -15.77
C VAL A 10 -22.91 3.66 -16.42
N LEU A 11 -22.38 3.97 -17.60
CA LEU A 11 -21.32 3.20 -18.26
C LEU A 11 -20.12 4.09 -18.55
N PHE A 12 -18.95 3.74 -18.04
CA PHE A 12 -17.68 4.34 -18.44
C PHE A 12 -17.06 3.59 -19.63
N THR A 13 -16.69 4.29 -20.69
CA THR A 13 -15.99 3.73 -21.86
C THR A 13 -14.50 4.07 -21.83
N CYS A 14 -13.67 3.23 -22.44
CA CYS A 14 -12.20 3.32 -22.37
C CYS A 14 -11.69 3.53 -20.94
N ALA A 15 -12.28 2.80 -19.99
CA ALA A 15 -12.24 3.16 -18.57
C ALA A 15 -10.84 3.02 -17.94
N GLY A 16 -9.96 2.19 -18.51
CA GLY A 16 -8.55 2.05 -18.15
C GLY A 16 -8.29 2.00 -16.65
N ARG A 17 -7.70 3.08 -16.11
CA ARG A 17 -7.32 3.22 -14.69
C ARG A 17 -8.20 4.18 -13.90
N ARG A 18 -9.41 4.53 -14.39
CA ARG A 18 -10.31 5.52 -13.78
C ARG A 18 -11.09 4.98 -12.56
N THR A 19 -10.43 4.20 -11.70
CA THR A 19 -11.06 3.53 -10.55
C THR A 19 -11.68 4.51 -9.56
N PHE A 20 -11.03 5.64 -9.31
CA PHE A 20 -11.57 6.69 -8.43
C PHE A 20 -12.90 7.25 -8.96
N ALA A 21 -12.96 7.59 -10.25
CA ALA A 21 -14.17 8.13 -10.85
C ALA A 21 -15.33 7.13 -10.77
N ILE A 22 -15.07 5.85 -11.03
CA ILE A 22 -16.07 4.78 -10.89
C ILE A 22 -16.63 4.75 -9.46
N ARG A 23 -15.76 4.71 -8.45
CA ARG A 23 -16.18 4.69 -7.03
C ARG A 23 -16.95 5.95 -6.63
N ALA A 24 -16.54 7.13 -7.12
CA ALA A 24 -17.25 8.37 -6.86
C ALA A 24 -18.68 8.36 -7.43
N PHE A 25 -18.88 7.77 -8.61
CA PHE A 25 -20.23 7.57 -9.17
C PHE A 25 -21.03 6.49 -8.44
N GLN A 26 -20.40 5.39 -8.00
CA GLN A 26 -21.06 4.35 -7.19
C GLN A 26 -21.59 4.97 -5.88
N GLN A 27 -20.76 5.78 -5.22
CA GLN A 27 -21.13 6.50 -4.00
C GLN A 27 -22.26 7.50 -4.25
N ALA A 28 -22.17 8.29 -5.32
CA ALA A 28 -23.19 9.29 -5.66
C ALA A 28 -24.55 8.66 -6.04
N LEU A 29 -24.56 7.47 -6.64
CA LEU A 29 -25.79 6.73 -6.92
C LEU A 29 -26.42 6.14 -5.67
N ASN A 30 -25.65 5.89 -4.59
CA ASN A 30 -26.13 5.38 -3.31
C ASN A 30 -27.16 4.22 -3.45
N ASN A 31 -26.77 3.17 -4.20
CA ASN A 31 -27.60 1.99 -4.53
C ASN A 31 -28.86 2.25 -5.38
N CYS A 32 -29.06 3.46 -5.90
CA CYS A 32 -30.15 3.81 -6.83
C CYS A 32 -29.75 3.63 -8.31
N GLY A 33 -28.83 2.71 -8.60
CA GLY A 33 -28.28 2.47 -9.94
C GLY A 33 -27.02 1.61 -9.88
N ARG A 34 -26.42 1.34 -11.04
CA ARG A 34 -25.14 0.64 -11.17
C ARG A 34 -24.15 1.41 -12.04
N VAL A 35 -22.87 1.30 -11.74
CA VAL A 35 -21.77 1.82 -12.55
C VAL A 35 -21.07 0.66 -13.24
N PHE A 36 -21.12 0.69 -14.57
CA PHE A 36 -20.45 -0.24 -15.45
C PHE A 36 -19.18 0.40 -16.04
N ALA A 37 -18.26 -0.44 -16.48
CA ALA A 37 -17.08 0.00 -17.22
C ALA A 37 -16.84 -0.92 -18.42
N CYS A 38 -16.34 -0.36 -19.52
CA CYS A 38 -15.81 -1.13 -20.63
C CYS A 38 -14.43 -0.64 -21.07
N ASP A 39 -13.62 -1.57 -21.55
CA ASP A 39 -12.25 -1.34 -22.01
C ASP A 39 -11.85 -2.44 -23.00
N ALA A 40 -10.89 -2.15 -23.88
CA ALA A 40 -10.34 -3.14 -24.79
C ALA A 40 -9.39 -4.12 -24.09
N SER A 41 -8.76 -3.68 -23.00
CA SER A 41 -7.93 -4.53 -22.17
C SER A 41 -8.77 -5.25 -21.11
N PRO A 42 -8.77 -6.60 -21.06
CA PRO A 42 -9.41 -7.34 -19.97
C PRO A 42 -8.79 -7.04 -18.61
N ASP A 43 -7.55 -6.54 -18.60
CA ASP A 43 -6.76 -6.27 -17.41
C ASP A 43 -6.93 -4.84 -16.87
N ALA A 44 -7.80 -4.04 -17.50
CA ALA A 44 -8.04 -2.66 -17.07
C ALA A 44 -8.59 -2.63 -15.62
N PRO A 45 -7.92 -1.95 -14.67
CA PRO A 45 -8.35 -1.89 -13.26
C PRO A 45 -9.77 -1.36 -13.08
N ALA A 46 -10.21 -0.45 -13.95
CA ALA A 46 -11.56 0.08 -13.96
C ALA A 46 -12.64 -1.01 -14.14
N LEU A 47 -12.37 -2.05 -14.95
CA LEU A 47 -13.31 -3.16 -15.16
C LEU A 47 -13.53 -3.98 -13.88
N GLN A 48 -12.51 -4.05 -13.03
CA GLN A 48 -12.50 -4.87 -11.84
C GLN A 48 -13.20 -4.21 -10.64
N VAL A 49 -13.28 -2.87 -10.64
CA VAL A 49 -13.92 -2.10 -9.56
C VAL A 49 -15.36 -1.67 -9.87
N ALA A 50 -15.74 -1.67 -11.16
CA ALA A 50 -17.11 -1.41 -11.57
C ALA A 50 -18.05 -2.55 -11.13
N ASP A 51 -19.35 -2.26 -11.04
CA ASP A 51 -20.36 -3.27 -10.69
C ASP A 51 -20.43 -4.40 -11.74
N LYS A 52 -20.05 -4.08 -12.97
CA LYS A 52 -19.80 -5.03 -14.06
C LYS A 52 -18.85 -4.43 -15.10
N GLY A 53 -17.82 -5.20 -15.46
CA GLY A 53 -16.89 -4.89 -16.54
C GLY A 53 -17.28 -5.57 -17.86
N PHE A 54 -16.99 -4.91 -18.98
CA PHE A 54 -17.17 -5.44 -20.33
C PHE A 54 -15.88 -5.28 -21.14
N VAL A 55 -15.38 -6.38 -21.70
CA VAL A 55 -14.30 -6.31 -22.69
C VAL A 55 -14.92 -6.00 -24.04
N VAL A 56 -14.46 -4.93 -24.69
CA VAL A 56 -14.99 -4.46 -25.96
C VAL A 56 -13.87 -4.36 -27.01
N PRO A 57 -14.18 -4.22 -28.31
CA PRO A 57 -13.16 -3.93 -29.31
C PRO A 57 -12.42 -2.61 -29.02
N LEU A 58 -11.30 -2.37 -29.70
CA LEU A 58 -10.66 -1.05 -29.70
C LEU A 58 -11.62 0.01 -30.27
N ALA A 59 -11.47 1.26 -29.83
CA ALA A 59 -12.38 2.35 -30.19
C ALA A 59 -12.39 2.69 -31.70
N ASP A 60 -11.35 2.29 -32.43
CA ASP A 60 -11.20 2.44 -33.87
C ASP A 60 -11.73 1.24 -34.68
N ALA A 61 -12.23 0.19 -34.02
CA ALA A 61 -12.82 -0.97 -34.70
C ALA A 61 -14.24 -0.65 -35.22
N ASP A 62 -14.56 -1.10 -36.44
CA ASP A 62 -15.84 -0.83 -37.12
C ASP A 62 -17.09 -1.22 -36.30
N ASN A 63 -16.99 -2.30 -35.50
CA ASN A 63 -18.09 -2.80 -34.69
C ASN A 63 -18.16 -2.22 -33.27
N TYR A 64 -17.24 -1.33 -32.88
CA TYR A 64 -17.14 -0.78 -31.52
C TYR A 64 -18.45 -0.12 -31.07
N LEU A 65 -19.01 0.75 -31.92
CA LEU A 65 -20.22 1.49 -31.62
C LEU A 65 -21.45 0.59 -31.43
N ASP A 66 -21.59 -0.45 -32.26
CA ASP A 66 -22.71 -1.39 -32.18
C ASP A 66 -22.64 -2.24 -30.90
N VAL A 67 -21.44 -2.60 -30.46
CA VAL A 67 -21.19 -3.25 -29.17
C VAL A 67 -21.61 -2.32 -28.03
N LEU A 68 -21.20 -1.05 -28.04
CA LEU A 68 -21.60 -0.08 -27.01
C LEU A 68 -23.12 0.12 -26.94
N LEU A 69 -23.79 0.25 -28.09
CA LEU A 69 -25.25 0.38 -28.15
C LEU A 69 -25.97 -0.86 -27.60
N THR A 70 -25.40 -2.05 -27.85
CA THR A 70 -25.94 -3.32 -27.32
C THR A 70 -25.81 -3.36 -25.80
N ILE A 71 -24.62 -3.07 -25.26
CA ILE A 71 -24.40 -2.99 -23.81
C ILE A 71 -25.34 -1.96 -23.17
N CYS A 72 -25.46 -0.77 -23.76
CA CYS A 72 -26.34 0.28 -23.24
C CYS A 72 -27.80 -0.16 -23.17
N ARG A 73 -28.30 -0.82 -24.21
CA ARG A 73 -29.68 -1.32 -24.28
C ARG A 73 -29.91 -2.44 -23.26
N GLU A 74 -29.04 -3.44 -23.23
CA GLU A 74 -29.19 -4.61 -22.36
C GLU A 74 -29.08 -4.25 -20.87
N GLN A 75 -28.13 -3.38 -20.54
CA GLN A 75 -27.90 -2.95 -19.17
C GLN A 75 -28.72 -1.73 -18.76
N ARG A 76 -29.60 -1.24 -19.66
CA ARG A 76 -30.47 -0.06 -19.45
C ARG A 76 -29.68 1.16 -18.98
N VAL A 77 -28.54 1.42 -19.62
CA VAL A 77 -27.66 2.54 -19.31
C VAL A 77 -28.38 3.85 -19.62
N ARG A 78 -28.47 4.74 -18.64
CA ARG A 78 -29.02 6.09 -18.81
C ARG A 78 -27.94 7.12 -19.10
N LEU A 79 -26.71 6.90 -18.64
CA LEU A 79 -25.56 7.79 -18.83
C LEU A 79 -24.36 7.02 -19.34
N LEU A 80 -23.79 7.46 -20.46
CA LEU A 80 -22.53 6.96 -20.98
C LEU A 80 -21.45 8.03 -20.81
N ILE A 81 -20.33 7.69 -20.17
CA ILE A 81 -19.24 8.61 -19.83
C ILE A 81 -17.95 8.17 -20.52
N PRO A 82 -17.47 8.91 -21.53
CA PRO A 82 -16.18 8.65 -22.14
C PRO A 82 -15.02 9.09 -21.24
N ALA A 83 -14.00 8.24 -21.13
CA ALA A 83 -12.82 8.51 -20.29
C ALA A 83 -11.58 9.01 -21.06
N VAL A 84 -11.62 8.96 -22.40
CA VAL A 84 -10.52 9.34 -23.30
C VAL A 84 -11.01 10.16 -24.49
N GLU A 85 -10.17 11.06 -24.96
CA GLU A 85 -10.45 12.06 -25.98
C GLU A 85 -10.63 11.49 -27.40
N PRO A 86 -9.84 10.48 -27.86
CA PRO A 86 -9.97 9.93 -29.20
C PRO A 86 -11.33 9.29 -29.48
N GLU A 87 -12.07 8.92 -28.44
CA GLU A 87 -13.42 8.35 -28.55
C GLU A 87 -14.51 9.41 -28.76
N LEU A 88 -14.26 10.67 -28.34
CA LEU A 88 -15.28 11.71 -28.31
C LEU A 88 -15.85 12.06 -29.69
N PRO A 89 -15.04 12.19 -30.77
CA PRO A 89 -15.59 12.49 -32.10
C PRO A 89 -16.60 11.44 -32.57
N LEU A 90 -16.30 10.15 -32.33
CA LEU A 90 -17.18 9.04 -32.68
C LEU A 90 -18.51 9.11 -31.91
N LEU A 91 -18.45 9.30 -30.59
CA LEU A 91 -19.65 9.39 -29.76
C LEU A 91 -20.49 10.62 -30.06
N ALA A 92 -19.86 11.76 -30.33
CA ALA A 92 -20.54 12.99 -30.73
C ALA A 92 -21.30 12.81 -32.05
N ALA A 93 -20.66 12.24 -33.07
CA ALA A 93 -21.27 11.97 -34.37
C ALA A 93 -22.47 11.01 -34.29
N HIS A 94 -22.46 10.10 -33.31
CA HIS A 94 -23.51 9.08 -33.14
C HIS A 94 -24.43 9.32 -31.93
N ARG A 95 -24.40 10.52 -31.34
CA ARG A 95 -25.19 10.89 -30.15
C ARG A 95 -26.68 10.56 -30.29
N ALA A 96 -27.27 10.83 -31.46
CA ALA A 96 -28.69 10.55 -31.72
C ALA A 96 -29.05 9.06 -31.59
N ARG A 97 -28.13 8.15 -31.92
CA ARG A 97 -28.36 6.70 -31.82
C ARG A 97 -28.48 6.25 -30.36
N PHE A 98 -27.66 6.82 -29.46
CA PHE A 98 -27.75 6.56 -28.02
C PHE A 98 -29.02 7.14 -27.41
N LEU A 99 -29.39 8.37 -27.78
CA LEU A 99 -30.63 8.98 -27.29
C LEU A 99 -31.88 8.19 -27.67
N LYS A 100 -31.90 7.62 -28.89
CA LYS A 100 -33.01 6.77 -29.37
C LYS A 100 -33.25 5.54 -28.48
N ILE A 101 -32.23 5.04 -27.80
CA ILE A 101 -32.33 3.91 -26.85
C ILE A 101 -32.45 4.37 -25.39
N GLY A 102 -32.60 5.66 -25.13
CA GLY A 102 -32.73 6.23 -23.79
C GLY A 102 -31.42 6.43 -23.03
N THR A 103 -30.28 6.38 -23.73
CA THR A 103 -28.94 6.61 -23.15
C THR A 103 -28.46 8.01 -23.52
N LEU A 104 -28.10 8.81 -22.51
CA LEU A 104 -27.43 10.10 -22.70
C LEU A 104 -25.91 9.88 -22.71
N PRO A 105 -25.22 10.07 -23.84
CA PRO A 105 -23.77 10.17 -23.82
C PRO A 105 -23.36 11.55 -23.31
N LEU A 106 -22.49 11.59 -22.29
CA LEU A 106 -21.86 12.79 -21.74
C LEU A 106 -20.76 13.26 -22.69
N VAL A 107 -21.18 13.75 -23.84
CA VAL A 107 -20.31 14.28 -24.89
C VAL A 107 -20.94 15.56 -25.42
N SER A 108 -20.08 16.56 -25.66
CA SER A 108 -20.50 17.83 -26.28
C SER A 108 -20.82 17.64 -27.76
N SER A 109 -21.29 18.69 -28.43
CA SER A 109 -21.58 18.61 -29.87
C SER A 109 -20.32 18.34 -30.70
N PRO A 110 -20.45 17.80 -31.93
CA PRO A 110 -19.30 17.56 -32.82
C PRO A 110 -18.42 18.80 -33.02
N GLU A 111 -19.02 19.99 -33.07
CA GLU A 111 -18.31 21.26 -33.26
C GLU A 111 -17.43 21.59 -32.04
N ILE A 112 -17.97 21.45 -30.83
CA ILE A 112 -17.23 21.67 -29.58
C ILE A 112 -16.11 20.64 -29.42
N VAL A 113 -16.42 19.36 -29.70
CA VAL A 113 -15.43 18.29 -29.65
C VAL A 113 -14.29 18.55 -30.64
N ALA A 114 -14.59 19.02 -31.86
CA ALA A 114 -13.57 19.35 -32.85
C ALA A 114 -12.66 20.49 -32.37
N ILE A 115 -13.21 21.53 -31.75
CA ILE A 115 -12.43 22.65 -31.18
C ILE A 115 -11.46 22.15 -30.11
N CYS A 116 -11.91 21.31 -29.18
CA CYS A 116 -11.09 20.87 -28.07
C CYS A 116 -10.09 19.75 -28.45
N TYR A 117 -10.49 18.84 -29.33
CA TYR A 117 -9.65 17.71 -29.70
C TYR A 117 -8.43 18.15 -30.52
N ASP A 118 -8.59 19.21 -31.31
CA ASP A 118 -7.53 19.83 -32.09
C ASP A 118 -6.89 21.00 -31.34
N LYS A 119 -5.63 20.83 -30.95
CA LYS A 119 -4.90 21.85 -30.16
C LYS A 119 -4.68 23.16 -30.92
N LEU A 120 -4.67 23.13 -32.26
CA LEU A 120 -4.59 24.36 -33.06
C LEU A 120 -5.93 25.11 -33.01
N GLU A 121 -7.05 24.40 -33.17
CA GLU A 121 -8.39 25.00 -33.07
C GLU A 121 -8.68 25.49 -31.65
N THR A 122 -8.16 24.81 -30.63
CA THR A 122 -8.17 25.29 -29.24
C THR A 122 -7.49 26.65 -29.13
N ALA A 123 -6.30 26.83 -29.71
CA ALA A 123 -5.61 28.13 -29.70
C ALA A 123 -6.42 29.22 -30.41
N THR A 124 -7.00 28.92 -31.58
CA THR A 124 -7.88 29.86 -32.31
C THR A 124 -9.14 30.20 -31.53
N PHE A 125 -9.74 29.24 -30.83
CA PHE A 125 -10.89 29.46 -29.96
C PHE A 125 -10.53 30.38 -28.78
N LEU A 126 -9.40 30.15 -28.13
CA LEU A 126 -8.93 30.97 -27.02
C LEU A 126 -8.70 32.42 -27.45
N ASP A 127 -8.08 32.64 -28.61
CA ASP A 127 -7.86 33.98 -29.17
C ASP A 127 -9.19 34.73 -29.40
N ARG A 128 -10.19 34.05 -29.97
CA ARG A 128 -11.56 34.61 -30.13
C ARG A 128 -12.23 34.97 -28.80
N CYS A 129 -11.88 34.27 -27.72
CA CYS A 129 -12.36 34.57 -26.36
C CYS A 129 -11.53 35.66 -25.66
N GLY A 130 -10.49 36.22 -26.31
CA GLY A 130 -9.54 37.15 -25.71
C GLY A 130 -8.64 36.50 -24.66
N LEU A 131 -8.41 35.18 -24.75
CA LEU A 131 -7.58 34.40 -23.85
C LEU A 131 -6.28 33.99 -24.53
N ALA A 132 -5.19 33.98 -23.77
CA ALA A 132 -3.87 33.67 -24.32
C ALA A 132 -3.60 32.16 -24.40
N ALA A 133 -2.95 31.75 -25.49
CA ALA A 133 -2.42 30.42 -25.74
C ALA A 133 -0.92 30.53 -26.10
N PRO A 134 -0.12 29.46 -25.99
CA PRO A 134 1.25 29.48 -26.51
C PRO A 134 1.24 29.73 -28.03
N ARG A 135 2.21 30.52 -28.51
CA ARG A 135 2.47 30.66 -29.95
C ARG A 135 2.69 29.27 -30.55
N THR A 136 1.92 28.94 -31.58
CA THR A 136 1.81 27.59 -32.14
C THR A 136 2.06 27.62 -33.64
N TYR A 137 2.85 26.67 -34.12
CA TYR A 137 3.19 26.49 -35.53
C TYR A 137 2.96 25.03 -35.93
N VAL A 138 2.53 24.82 -37.18
CA VAL A 138 2.32 23.47 -37.74
C VAL A 138 3.31 23.11 -38.85
N GLN A 139 4.03 24.11 -39.37
CA GLN A 139 5.10 23.94 -40.36
C GLN A 139 6.45 24.24 -39.69
N LEU A 140 7.44 23.39 -39.95
CA LEU A 140 8.78 23.54 -39.39
C LEU A 140 9.43 24.84 -39.85
N GLU A 141 9.30 25.18 -41.13
CA GLU A 141 9.85 26.38 -41.76
C GLU A 141 9.28 27.65 -41.12
N ALA A 142 7.98 27.64 -40.81
CA ALA A 142 7.33 28.78 -40.16
C ALA A 142 7.82 28.98 -38.71
N ALA A 143 8.12 27.89 -37.99
CA ALA A 143 8.72 27.97 -36.67
C ALA A 143 10.17 28.49 -36.73
N GLN A 144 10.96 28.04 -37.69
CA GLN A 144 12.32 28.53 -37.92
C GLN A 144 12.37 30.01 -38.34
N GLU A 145 11.43 30.45 -39.18
CA GLU A 145 11.27 31.87 -39.52
C GLU A 145 10.91 32.69 -38.26
N ALA A 146 10.03 32.17 -37.40
CA ALA A 146 9.68 32.82 -36.15
C ALA A 146 10.84 32.89 -35.16
N LEU A 147 11.70 31.86 -35.09
CA LEU A 147 12.95 31.86 -34.31
C LEU A 147 13.92 32.93 -34.82
N SER A 148 14.18 32.97 -36.14
CA SER A 148 15.11 33.95 -36.73
C SER A 148 14.66 35.40 -36.56
N ARG A 149 13.35 35.64 -36.45
CA ARG A 149 12.75 36.96 -36.17
C ARG A 149 12.60 37.27 -34.67
N GLY A 150 13.04 36.38 -33.78
CA GLY A 150 12.91 36.56 -32.33
C GLY A 150 11.46 36.56 -31.81
N LYS A 151 10.52 35.98 -32.58
CA LYS A 151 9.11 35.85 -32.15
C LYS A 151 8.93 34.70 -31.16
N ILE A 152 9.76 33.69 -31.22
CA ILE A 152 9.85 32.61 -30.23
C ILE A 152 11.34 32.36 -29.96
N THR A 153 11.63 31.73 -28.84
CA THR A 153 13.00 31.37 -28.45
C THR A 153 13.02 29.94 -27.92
N PHE A 154 14.16 29.27 -28.05
CA PHE A 154 14.38 27.99 -27.39
C PHE A 154 14.34 28.13 -25.86
N PRO A 155 13.98 27.06 -25.13
CA PRO A 155 13.45 25.77 -25.65
C PRO A 155 12.04 25.84 -26.25
N LEU A 156 11.78 24.95 -27.21
CA LEU A 156 10.47 24.73 -27.82
C LEU A 156 9.88 23.37 -27.45
N VAL A 157 8.57 23.27 -27.55
CA VAL A 157 7.79 22.05 -27.34
C VAL A 157 7.32 21.51 -28.68
N VAL A 158 7.63 20.24 -28.97
CA VAL A 158 7.16 19.52 -30.16
C VAL A 158 6.18 18.45 -29.71
N LYS A 159 4.94 18.46 -30.21
CA LYS A 159 3.89 17.51 -29.78
C LYS A 159 2.88 17.20 -30.89
N PRO A 160 2.16 16.07 -30.83
CA PRO A 160 1.05 15.82 -31.73
C PRO A 160 -0.06 16.87 -31.61
N ARG A 161 -0.69 17.22 -32.73
CA ARG A 161 -1.83 18.15 -32.81
C ARG A 161 -3.09 17.59 -32.14
N TRP A 162 -3.33 16.30 -32.31
CA TRP A 162 -4.36 15.52 -31.62
C TRP A 162 -3.67 14.53 -30.68
N GLY A 163 -4.24 14.26 -29.49
CA GLY A 163 -3.67 13.24 -28.61
C GLY A 163 -4.00 13.39 -27.13
N VAL A 164 -3.43 12.48 -26.33
CA VAL A 164 -3.71 12.31 -24.89
C VAL A 164 -2.46 11.95 -24.09
N SER A 165 -2.50 12.13 -22.77
CA SER A 165 -1.49 11.69 -21.80
C SER A 165 -0.04 12.12 -22.11
N SER A 166 0.14 13.25 -22.78
CA SER A 166 1.45 13.77 -23.23
C SER A 166 2.25 12.79 -24.12
N ILE A 167 1.59 11.81 -24.75
CA ILE A 167 2.25 10.86 -25.66
C ILE A 167 2.79 11.63 -26.87
N GLY A 168 4.06 11.40 -27.21
CA GLY A 168 4.73 12.05 -28.34
C GLY A 168 5.24 13.46 -28.06
N LEU A 169 5.25 13.90 -26.79
CA LEU A 169 5.84 15.18 -26.38
C LEU A 169 7.38 15.12 -26.39
N ALA A 170 8.01 16.09 -27.04
CA ALA A 170 9.45 16.31 -27.03
C ALA A 170 9.77 17.79 -26.76
N PHE A 171 10.98 18.04 -26.25
CA PHE A 171 11.54 19.39 -26.11
C PHE A 171 12.72 19.50 -27.07
N ALA A 172 12.86 20.68 -27.68
CA ALA A 172 14.00 21.02 -28.51
C ALA A 172 14.69 22.26 -27.93
N GLU A 173 15.99 22.16 -27.67
CA GLU A 173 16.81 23.24 -27.13
C GLU A 173 17.56 24.01 -28.24
N ASP A 174 17.63 23.45 -29.46
CA ASP A 174 18.23 24.09 -30.64
C ASP A 174 17.58 23.64 -31.96
N ASP A 175 18.06 24.20 -33.08
CA ASP A 175 17.52 23.93 -34.43
C ASP A 175 17.70 22.47 -34.88
N GLN A 176 18.79 21.81 -34.48
CA GLN A 176 19.04 20.40 -34.84
C GLN A 176 18.07 19.49 -34.08
N GLU A 177 17.90 19.73 -32.79
CA GLU A 177 16.93 19.02 -31.97
C GLU A 177 15.50 19.27 -32.45
N LEU A 178 15.17 20.48 -32.91
CA LEU A 178 13.85 20.82 -33.45
C LEU A 178 13.54 20.02 -34.72
N ASP A 179 14.45 20.00 -35.69
CA ASP A 179 14.31 19.22 -36.93
C ASP A 179 14.15 17.72 -36.63
N PHE A 180 15.00 17.19 -35.74
CA PHE A 180 14.94 15.79 -35.33
C PHE A 180 13.63 15.44 -34.63
N ALA A 181 13.21 16.25 -33.66
CA ALA A 181 11.98 16.06 -32.90
C ALA A 181 10.74 16.10 -33.81
N PHE A 182 10.69 17.08 -34.74
CA PHE A 182 9.58 17.22 -35.68
C PHE A 182 9.45 15.99 -36.60
N LYS A 183 10.52 15.62 -37.30
CA LYS A 183 10.52 14.45 -38.21
C LYS A 183 10.24 13.13 -37.49
N THR A 184 10.70 13.02 -36.25
CA THR A 184 10.43 11.85 -35.40
C THR A 184 8.96 11.79 -35.00
N ALA A 185 8.39 12.93 -34.57
CA ALA A 185 6.98 13.02 -34.21
C ALA A 185 6.06 12.66 -35.38
N GLU A 186 6.33 13.17 -36.60
CA GLU A 186 5.55 12.81 -37.79
C GLU A 186 5.51 11.29 -38.03
N LYS A 187 6.68 10.65 -37.98
CA LYS A 187 6.79 9.18 -38.18
C LYS A 187 6.12 8.39 -37.07
N GLN A 188 6.20 8.86 -35.82
CA GLN A 188 5.55 8.20 -34.68
C GLN A 188 4.03 8.33 -34.77
N ILE A 189 3.51 9.50 -35.11
CA ILE A 189 2.08 9.76 -35.29
C ILE A 189 1.51 8.86 -36.38
N ALA A 190 2.18 8.77 -37.54
CA ALA A 190 1.78 7.93 -38.66
C ALA A 190 1.71 6.42 -38.33
N ARG A 191 2.36 5.97 -37.25
CA ARG A 191 2.38 4.58 -36.77
C ARG A 191 1.55 4.35 -35.52
N SER A 192 0.81 5.37 -35.08
CA SER A 192 0.02 5.35 -33.84
C SER A 192 -1.48 5.38 -34.14
N PHE A 193 -2.29 5.23 -33.09
CA PHE A 193 -3.76 5.39 -33.16
C PHE A 193 -4.20 6.80 -33.63
N LEU A 194 -3.28 7.78 -33.70
CA LEU A 194 -3.54 9.12 -34.21
C LEU A 194 -3.42 9.25 -35.73
N ALA A 195 -2.98 8.20 -36.43
CA ALA A 195 -2.76 8.23 -37.87
C ALA A 195 -4.05 8.62 -38.63
N GLN A 196 -5.20 8.07 -38.25
CA GLN A 196 -6.48 8.37 -38.89
C GLN A 196 -6.87 9.85 -38.75
N ALA A 197 -6.80 10.40 -37.53
CA ALA A 197 -7.07 11.82 -37.29
C ALA A 197 -6.09 12.71 -38.08
N SER A 198 -4.83 12.27 -38.20
CA SER A 198 -3.78 13.01 -38.89
C SER A 198 -3.87 12.95 -40.41
N THR A 199 -4.59 11.98 -40.97
CA THR A 199 -4.77 11.83 -42.42
C THR A 199 -5.53 13.03 -43.01
N ALA A 200 -6.38 13.68 -42.21
CA ALA A 200 -7.12 14.87 -42.61
C ALA A 200 -6.24 16.14 -42.75
N ALA A 201 -4.99 16.12 -42.26
CA ALA A 201 -4.06 17.25 -42.36
C ALA A 201 -2.61 16.79 -42.67
N PRO A 202 -2.33 16.35 -43.92
CA PRO A 202 -0.98 15.98 -44.34
C PRO A 202 0.02 17.11 -44.10
N GLY A 203 1.15 16.82 -43.44
CA GLY A 203 2.17 17.83 -43.10
C GLY A 203 1.76 18.82 -42.00
N GLY A 204 0.64 18.60 -41.29
CA GLY A 204 0.14 19.48 -40.23
C GLY A 204 -0.27 18.74 -38.96
N CYS A 205 0.26 17.53 -38.74
CA CYS A 205 -0.09 16.67 -37.60
C CYS A 205 0.78 16.91 -36.35
N VAL A 206 1.87 17.67 -36.48
CA VAL A 206 2.78 18.05 -35.40
C VAL A 206 2.61 19.54 -35.09
N LEU A 207 2.62 19.88 -33.80
CA LEU A 207 2.70 21.25 -33.30
C LEU A 207 4.09 21.54 -32.76
N ILE A 208 4.57 22.74 -33.07
CA ILE A 208 5.73 23.37 -32.46
C ILE A 208 5.22 24.57 -31.66
N GLN A 209 5.48 24.60 -30.36
CA GLN A 209 5.01 25.63 -29.45
C GLN A 209 6.15 26.25 -28.64
N GLU A 210 6.01 27.51 -28.27
CA GLU A 210 6.89 28.11 -27.24
C GLU A 210 6.80 27.29 -25.93
N ARG A 211 7.92 27.07 -25.24
CA ARG A 211 7.88 26.49 -23.91
C ARG A 211 7.47 27.56 -22.90
N LEU A 212 6.34 27.33 -22.26
CA LEU A 212 5.84 28.22 -21.22
C LEU A 212 6.66 28.09 -19.92
N SER A 213 6.92 29.22 -19.28
CA SER A 213 7.44 29.31 -17.91
C SER A 213 6.32 29.68 -16.95
N GLY A 214 6.46 29.30 -15.68
CA GLY A 214 5.49 29.60 -14.63
C GLY A 214 4.99 28.35 -13.90
N GLU A 215 3.96 28.55 -13.10
CA GLU A 215 3.31 27.47 -12.35
C GLU A 215 2.21 26.83 -13.19
N GLU A 216 2.16 25.49 -13.20
CA GLU A 216 1.12 24.75 -13.92
C GLU A 216 -0.13 24.61 -13.05
N TYR A 217 -1.30 24.92 -13.63
CA TYR A 217 -2.60 24.77 -13.01
C TYR A 217 -3.47 23.83 -13.86
N GLY A 218 -4.43 23.19 -13.21
CA GLY A 218 -5.54 22.51 -13.87
C GLY A 218 -6.86 23.09 -13.39
N LEU A 219 -7.81 23.27 -14.29
CA LEU A 219 -9.15 23.73 -13.99
C LEU A 219 -10.15 22.63 -14.34
N ASP A 220 -11.13 22.41 -13.47
CA ASP A 220 -12.32 21.65 -13.81
C ASP A 220 -13.47 22.64 -14.03
N ILE A 221 -13.78 22.94 -15.29
CA ILE A 221 -14.81 23.91 -15.69
C ILE A 221 -16.12 23.16 -15.88
N VAL A 222 -17.11 23.45 -15.04
CA VAL A 222 -18.38 22.73 -14.99
C VAL A 222 -19.50 23.56 -15.59
N ASN A 223 -20.15 22.97 -16.60
CA ASN A 223 -21.39 23.43 -17.17
C ASN A 223 -22.51 22.40 -16.91
N ASP A 224 -23.76 22.85 -16.88
CA ASP A 224 -24.91 21.96 -16.79
C ASP A 224 -25.16 21.18 -18.11
N LEU A 225 -26.20 20.34 -18.13
CA LEU A 225 -26.54 19.56 -19.33
C LEU A 225 -27.03 20.41 -20.53
N ASN A 226 -27.29 21.70 -20.32
CA ASN A 226 -27.68 22.66 -21.35
C ASN A 226 -26.52 23.58 -21.76
N GLY A 227 -25.30 23.31 -21.29
CA GLY A 227 -24.11 24.11 -21.62
C GLY A 227 -24.01 25.43 -20.87
N ARG A 228 -24.78 25.63 -19.79
CA ARG A 228 -24.69 26.85 -18.97
C ARG A 228 -23.61 26.69 -17.90
N HIS A 229 -22.77 27.71 -17.75
CA HIS A 229 -21.72 27.70 -16.73
C HIS A 229 -22.27 27.61 -15.31
N VAL A 230 -21.64 26.75 -14.49
CA VAL A 230 -22.02 26.53 -13.09
C VAL A 230 -20.91 26.94 -12.14
N CYS A 231 -19.69 26.41 -12.34
CA CYS A 231 -18.53 26.74 -11.50
C CYS A 231 -17.22 26.34 -12.17
N THR A 232 -16.10 26.85 -11.64
CA THR A 232 -14.74 26.43 -12.01
C THR A 232 -13.96 26.04 -10.76
N PHE A 233 -13.40 24.82 -10.72
CA PHE A 233 -12.49 24.39 -9.65
C PHE A 233 -11.05 24.57 -10.08
N ALA A 234 -10.24 25.25 -9.28
CA ALA A 234 -8.84 25.52 -9.60
C ALA A 234 -7.88 24.73 -8.69
N LYS A 235 -6.82 24.17 -9.29
CA LYS A 235 -5.77 23.42 -8.60
C LYS A 235 -4.40 23.76 -9.18
N ARG A 236 -3.44 24.09 -8.30
CA ARG A 236 -2.03 24.23 -8.67
C ARG A 236 -1.36 22.87 -8.65
N LYS A 237 -0.75 22.47 -9.77
CA LYS A 237 -0.04 21.20 -9.90
C LYS A 237 1.35 21.34 -9.27
N LEU A 238 1.57 20.62 -8.18
CA LEU A 238 2.85 20.62 -7.45
C LEU A 238 3.83 19.60 -8.03
N ARG A 239 3.32 18.54 -8.66
CA ARG A 239 4.14 17.49 -9.29
C ARG A 239 3.37 16.74 -10.37
N MET A 240 4.08 16.39 -11.44
CA MET A 240 3.61 15.51 -12.52
C MET A 240 4.29 14.14 -12.45
N ARG A 241 3.58 13.08 -12.86
CA ARG A 241 4.10 11.71 -12.99
C ARG A 241 3.48 11.07 -14.23
N ALA A 242 4.32 10.70 -15.20
CA ALA A 242 3.90 10.04 -16.44
C ALA A 242 2.72 10.74 -17.17
N GLY A 243 2.82 12.07 -17.36
CA GLY A 243 1.80 12.85 -18.07
C GLY A 243 0.50 13.11 -17.28
N GLN A 244 0.47 12.80 -15.98
CA GLN A 244 -0.69 13.03 -15.11
C GLN A 244 -0.28 13.79 -13.85
N THR A 245 -1.22 14.54 -13.26
CA THR A 245 -1.02 15.20 -11.97
C THR A 245 -0.83 14.17 -10.87
N ASP A 246 0.34 14.21 -10.22
CA ASP A 246 0.73 13.32 -9.12
C ASP A 246 0.41 13.97 -7.77
N ARG A 247 0.61 15.28 -7.68
CA ARG A 247 0.33 16.07 -6.47
C ARG A 247 -0.18 17.44 -6.86
N ALA A 248 -1.25 17.90 -6.22
CA ALA A 248 -1.80 19.24 -6.42
C ALA A 248 -2.40 19.80 -5.14
N VAL A 249 -2.56 21.12 -5.10
CA VAL A 249 -3.23 21.85 -4.04
C VAL A 249 -4.38 22.66 -4.63
N THR A 250 -5.57 22.56 -4.05
CA THR A 250 -6.70 23.40 -4.45
C THR A 250 -6.45 24.85 -4.11
N VAL A 251 -6.90 25.76 -4.96
CA VAL A 251 -6.74 27.20 -4.76
C VAL A 251 -8.07 27.90 -4.98
N LYS A 252 -8.22 29.07 -4.35
CA LYS A 252 -9.27 30.03 -4.67
C LYS A 252 -8.60 31.23 -5.32
N ASP A 253 -8.85 31.42 -6.61
CA ASP A 253 -8.24 32.49 -7.42
C ASP A 253 -9.29 33.01 -8.42
N GLU A 254 -9.78 34.23 -8.17
CA GLU A 254 -10.85 34.85 -8.96
C GLU A 254 -10.46 35.01 -10.44
N ARG A 255 -9.16 35.15 -10.75
CA ARG A 255 -8.69 35.26 -12.13
C ARG A 255 -8.88 33.93 -12.87
N LEU A 256 -8.59 32.82 -12.20
CA LEU A 256 -8.75 31.47 -12.74
C LEU A 256 -10.23 31.09 -12.86
N GLU A 257 -11.05 31.46 -11.87
CA GLU A 257 -12.49 31.26 -11.90
C GLU A 257 -13.13 32.03 -13.07
N LYS A 258 -12.76 33.30 -13.25
CA LYS A 258 -13.23 34.13 -14.37
C LYS A 258 -12.77 33.58 -15.72
N LEU A 259 -11.51 33.12 -15.81
CA LEU A 259 -11.01 32.48 -17.03
C LEU A 259 -11.82 31.22 -17.37
N GLY A 260 -12.08 30.37 -16.38
CA GLY A 260 -12.91 29.18 -16.56
C GLY A 260 -14.37 29.52 -16.93
N GLN A 261 -14.95 30.57 -16.34
CA GLN A 261 -16.27 31.07 -16.71
C GLN A 261 -16.29 31.54 -18.17
N THR A 262 -15.33 32.36 -18.60
CA THR A 262 -15.24 32.83 -20.00
C THR A 262 -15.18 31.64 -20.96
N ILE A 263 -14.35 30.63 -20.68
CA ILE A 263 -14.27 29.42 -21.51
C ILE A 263 -15.62 28.68 -21.49
N GLY A 264 -16.20 28.45 -20.31
CA GLY A 264 -17.44 27.70 -20.16
C GLY A 264 -18.63 28.34 -20.87
N GLU A 265 -18.77 29.66 -20.79
CA GLU A 265 -19.85 30.43 -21.43
C GLU A 265 -19.69 30.53 -22.95
N ASN A 266 -18.47 30.72 -23.45
CA ASN A 266 -18.21 30.85 -24.89
C ASN A 266 -18.17 29.50 -25.62
N LEU A 267 -17.70 28.45 -24.95
CA LEU A 267 -17.65 27.10 -25.53
C LEU A 267 -19.00 26.39 -25.42
N GLY A 268 -19.72 26.58 -24.30
CA GLY A 268 -21.00 25.92 -24.06
C GLY A 268 -20.89 24.40 -23.98
N HIS A 269 -19.74 23.85 -23.55
CA HIS A 269 -19.55 22.40 -23.42
C HIS A 269 -20.55 21.81 -22.43
N VAL A 270 -20.88 20.52 -22.61
CA VAL A 270 -21.80 19.80 -21.73
C VAL A 270 -21.00 19.11 -20.61
N GLY A 271 -21.41 19.34 -19.36
CA GLY A 271 -20.76 18.71 -18.20
C GLY A 271 -19.42 19.34 -17.85
N ILE A 272 -18.40 18.52 -17.65
CA ILE A 272 -17.09 18.97 -17.14
C ILE A 272 -16.02 19.01 -18.23
N LEU A 273 -15.21 20.07 -18.20
CA LEU A 273 -14.07 20.30 -19.09
C LEU A 273 -12.81 20.43 -18.22
N ASP A 274 -11.81 19.62 -18.53
CA ASP A 274 -10.49 19.67 -17.90
C ASP A 274 -9.59 20.57 -18.72
N CYS A 275 -9.15 21.67 -18.11
CA CYS A 275 -8.38 22.72 -18.76
C CYS A 275 -7.01 22.84 -18.10
N ASP A 276 -5.94 22.70 -18.89
CA ASP A 276 -4.57 22.85 -18.41
C ASP A 276 -3.99 24.20 -18.84
N LEU A 277 -3.27 24.87 -17.94
CA LEU A 277 -2.70 26.19 -18.18
C LEU A 277 -1.45 26.45 -17.35
N PHE A 278 -0.65 27.43 -17.81
CA PHE A 278 0.45 28.01 -17.05
C PHE A 278 0.11 29.42 -16.58
N VAL A 279 0.55 29.75 -15.37
CA VAL A 279 0.41 31.08 -14.77
C VAL A 279 1.80 31.64 -14.49
N SER A 280 2.08 32.83 -15.04
CA SER A 280 3.31 33.58 -14.80
C SER A 280 3.00 35.07 -14.62
N GLU A 281 4.04 35.89 -14.48
CA GLU A 281 3.91 37.36 -14.46
C GLU A 281 3.25 37.91 -15.74
N GLN A 282 3.36 37.19 -16.86
CA GLN A 282 2.75 37.57 -18.14
C GLN A 282 1.25 37.23 -18.23
N GLY A 283 0.70 36.56 -17.21
CA GLY A 283 -0.71 36.17 -17.15
C GLY A 283 -0.94 34.66 -17.28
N CYS A 284 -2.18 34.30 -17.60
CA CYS A 284 -2.62 32.92 -17.76
C CYS A 284 -2.57 32.49 -19.22
N ARG A 285 -1.89 31.38 -19.54
CA ARG A 285 -1.84 30.81 -20.88
C ARG A 285 -2.34 29.37 -20.89
N VAL A 286 -3.45 29.14 -21.58
CA VAL A 286 -4.11 27.82 -21.68
C VAL A 286 -3.39 26.97 -22.73
N ILE A 287 -3.14 25.70 -22.41
CA ILE A 287 -2.38 24.78 -23.26
C ILE A 287 -3.22 23.63 -23.84
N ASP A 288 -4.28 23.20 -23.13
CA ASP A 288 -5.11 22.06 -23.52
C ASP A 288 -6.52 22.19 -22.90
N LEU A 289 -7.53 21.81 -23.68
CA LEU A 289 -8.94 21.73 -23.28
C LEU A 289 -9.46 20.33 -23.58
N ASN A 290 -9.93 19.59 -22.56
CA ASN A 290 -10.37 18.21 -22.72
C ASN A 290 -11.81 18.04 -22.20
N PRO A 291 -12.84 17.93 -23.08
CA PRO A 291 -14.26 18.03 -22.72
C PRO A 291 -14.79 16.72 -22.14
N ARG A 292 -14.17 16.27 -21.05
CA ARG A 292 -14.38 15.01 -20.34
C ARG A 292 -13.82 15.09 -18.93
N ILE A 293 -14.22 14.16 -18.07
CA ILE A 293 -13.71 14.05 -16.69
C ILE A 293 -12.19 13.81 -16.70
N GLY A 294 -11.42 14.78 -16.23
CA GLY A 294 -9.96 14.73 -16.23
C GLY A 294 -9.34 13.84 -15.17
N GLY A 295 -8.07 13.50 -15.37
CA GLY A 295 -7.26 12.85 -14.33
C GLY A 295 -7.04 13.73 -13.10
N GLY A 296 -7.24 15.05 -13.26
CA GLY A 296 -7.19 16.03 -12.20
C GLY A 296 -8.49 16.17 -11.38
N TYR A 297 -9.62 15.65 -11.84
CA TYR A 297 -10.90 15.78 -11.12
C TYR A 297 -10.89 15.18 -9.69
N PRO A 298 -10.25 14.03 -9.40
CA PRO A 298 -10.20 13.48 -8.04
C PRO A 298 -9.69 14.46 -6.98
N PHE A 299 -8.78 15.36 -7.33
CA PHE A 299 -8.24 16.38 -6.42
C PHE A 299 -9.35 17.36 -5.99
N SER A 300 -10.18 17.81 -6.93
CA SER A 300 -11.34 18.66 -6.66
C SER A 300 -12.43 17.92 -5.89
N HIS A 301 -12.64 16.63 -6.20
CA HIS A 301 -13.61 15.79 -5.49
C HIS A 301 -13.27 15.62 -4.00
N ILE A 302 -12.00 15.28 -3.71
CA ILE A 302 -11.50 15.12 -2.33
C ILE A 302 -11.59 16.45 -1.56
N ALA A 303 -11.43 17.58 -2.23
CA ALA A 303 -11.55 18.90 -1.63
C ALA A 303 -13.02 19.35 -1.38
N GLY A 304 -14.02 18.58 -1.80
CA GLY A 304 -15.44 18.83 -1.50
C GLY A 304 -16.38 18.84 -2.71
N ALA A 305 -15.87 18.91 -3.95
CA ALA A 305 -16.72 18.93 -5.12
C ALA A 305 -17.43 17.59 -5.32
N ASN A 306 -18.73 17.59 -5.66
CA ASN A 306 -19.47 16.37 -5.96
C ASN A 306 -20.18 16.44 -7.32
N TYR A 307 -19.37 16.60 -8.37
CA TYR A 307 -19.83 16.60 -9.76
C TYR A 307 -20.63 15.33 -10.14
N PRO A 308 -20.27 14.10 -9.72
CA PRO A 308 -21.10 12.92 -9.96
C PRO A 308 -22.54 13.08 -9.46
N ALA A 309 -22.74 13.55 -8.23
CA ALA A 309 -24.07 13.78 -7.67
C ALA A 309 -24.82 14.90 -8.40
N ALA A 310 -24.13 16.00 -8.74
CA ALA A 310 -24.73 17.07 -9.53
C ALA A 310 -25.20 16.59 -10.91
N LEU A 311 -24.38 15.79 -11.59
CA LEU A 311 -24.72 15.23 -12.90
C LEU A 311 -25.92 14.28 -12.83
N ILE A 312 -25.97 13.42 -11.80
CA ILE A 312 -27.11 12.51 -11.57
C ILE A 312 -28.40 13.33 -11.32
N ALA A 313 -28.34 14.38 -10.52
CA ALA A 313 -29.48 15.27 -10.26
C ALA A 313 -29.98 15.91 -11.57
N TRP A 314 -29.09 16.51 -12.37
CA TRP A 314 -29.47 17.10 -13.66
C TRP A 314 -30.10 16.11 -14.62
N MET A 315 -29.59 14.87 -14.67
CA MET A 315 -30.19 13.82 -15.50
C MET A 315 -31.58 13.36 -15.03
N ASN A 316 -31.89 13.55 -13.76
CA ASN A 316 -33.22 13.29 -13.21
C ASN A 316 -34.16 14.50 -13.35
N GLY A 317 -33.68 15.61 -13.91
CA GLY A 317 -34.43 16.86 -13.97
C GLY A 317 -34.53 17.58 -12.62
N GLU A 318 -33.66 17.23 -11.69
CA GLU A 318 -33.60 17.79 -10.34
C GLU A 318 -32.61 18.97 -10.30
N GLN A 319 -32.80 19.88 -9.34
CA GLN A 319 -31.78 20.88 -9.02
C GLN A 319 -30.65 20.24 -8.23
N ALA A 320 -29.41 20.44 -8.67
CA ALA A 320 -28.24 19.99 -7.94
C ALA A 320 -28.04 20.83 -6.66
N ASP A 321 -27.68 20.18 -5.55
CA ASP A 321 -27.37 20.88 -4.30
C ASP A 321 -26.18 21.85 -4.52
N PRO A 322 -26.32 23.15 -4.19
CA PRO A 322 -25.23 24.12 -4.30
C PRO A 322 -23.92 23.70 -3.63
N LYS A 323 -23.99 22.85 -2.60
CA LYS A 323 -22.79 22.32 -1.91
C LYS A 323 -21.92 21.45 -2.80
N PHE A 324 -22.49 20.81 -3.84
CA PHE A 324 -21.72 20.00 -4.78
C PHE A 324 -20.72 20.82 -5.59
N PHE A 325 -20.89 22.14 -5.62
CA PHE A 325 -20.06 23.10 -6.35
C PHE A 325 -19.08 23.87 -5.45
N GLN A 326 -18.82 23.37 -4.24
CA GLN A 326 -17.90 24.00 -3.29
C GLN A 326 -16.67 23.12 -3.05
N ILE A 327 -15.50 23.75 -3.06
CA ILE A 327 -14.24 23.12 -2.67
C ILE A 327 -13.60 23.91 -1.53
N GLN A 328 -12.92 23.20 -0.63
CA GLN A 328 -12.05 23.81 0.37
C GLN A 328 -10.74 24.24 -0.31
N PRO A 329 -10.31 25.51 -0.15
CA PRO A 329 -9.01 25.94 -0.64
C PRO A 329 -7.87 25.34 0.20
N HIS A 330 -6.68 25.26 -0.38
CA HIS A 330 -5.45 24.78 0.26
C HIS A 330 -5.45 23.31 0.68
N VAL A 331 -6.36 22.49 0.13
CA VAL A 331 -6.31 21.04 0.31
C VAL A 331 -5.26 20.46 -0.62
N THR A 332 -4.17 19.92 -0.04
CA THR A 332 -3.11 19.25 -0.80
C THR A 332 -3.39 17.76 -0.87
N VAL A 333 -3.51 17.23 -2.08
CA VAL A 333 -3.72 15.80 -2.33
C VAL A 333 -2.54 15.25 -3.13
N SER A 334 -2.12 14.04 -2.76
CA SER A 334 -1.11 13.27 -3.49
C SER A 334 -1.73 11.96 -3.94
N ARG A 335 -1.44 11.59 -5.19
CA ARG A 335 -1.82 10.31 -5.75
C ARG A 335 -0.91 9.21 -5.20
N CYS A 336 -1.49 8.06 -4.93
CA CYS A 336 -0.77 6.81 -4.74
C CYS A 336 -1.28 5.75 -5.71
N ASP A 337 -0.49 4.69 -5.90
CA ASP A 337 -0.90 3.54 -6.70
C ASP A 337 -1.67 2.55 -5.81
N GLU A 338 -2.84 2.13 -6.26
CA GLU A 338 -3.60 1.03 -5.67
C GLU A 338 -3.51 -0.19 -6.58
N TYR A 339 -3.33 -1.37 -5.98
CA TYR A 339 -3.36 -2.63 -6.71
C TYR A 339 -4.78 -3.16 -6.78
N VAL A 340 -5.18 -3.59 -7.97
CA VAL A 340 -6.47 -4.23 -8.21
C VAL A 340 -6.22 -5.63 -8.77
N LEU A 341 -6.95 -6.62 -8.25
CA LEU A 341 -6.86 -7.99 -8.73
C LEU A 341 -7.47 -8.09 -10.13
N VAL A 342 -6.75 -8.73 -11.05
CA VAL A 342 -7.17 -8.98 -12.44
C VAL A 342 -7.28 -10.50 -12.64
N GLY A 343 -8.44 -11.01 -13.08
CA GLY A 343 -8.66 -12.44 -13.30
C GLY A 343 -10.13 -12.79 -13.57
N PRO A 344 -10.46 -14.06 -13.89
CA PRO A 344 -11.85 -14.48 -14.12
C PRO A 344 -12.69 -14.13 -12.89
N PRO A 345 -13.98 -13.79 -13.07
CA PRO A 345 -14.81 -13.32 -11.98
C PRO A 345 -14.72 -14.35 -10.85
N GLN A 346 -14.09 -13.97 -9.75
CA GLN A 346 -14.38 -14.64 -8.51
C GLN A 346 -15.89 -14.47 -8.30
N ALA A 347 -16.53 -15.52 -7.81
CA ALA A 347 -17.88 -15.44 -7.28
C ALA A 347 -18.02 -14.09 -6.54
N PRO A 348 -19.13 -13.37 -6.73
CA PRO A 348 -19.25 -11.96 -6.35
C PRO A 348 -18.67 -11.74 -4.95
N SER A 349 -17.99 -10.60 -4.75
CA SER A 349 -17.34 -10.31 -3.48
C SER A 349 -18.26 -10.66 -2.31
N PRO A 350 -17.73 -11.11 -1.16
CA PRO A 350 -18.56 -11.42 0.00
C PRO A 350 -19.56 -10.30 0.33
N ALA A 351 -19.22 -9.04 0.02
CA ALA A 351 -20.09 -7.87 0.13
C ALA A 351 -21.24 -7.81 -0.92
N ALA A 352 -20.98 -8.10 -2.20
CA ALA A 352 -22.02 -8.13 -3.24
C ALA A 352 -22.94 -9.37 -3.16
N GLN A 353 -22.43 -10.48 -2.61
CA GLN A 353 -23.27 -11.61 -2.20
C GLN A 353 -24.09 -11.26 -0.96
N LEU A 354 -23.53 -10.51 0.00
CA LEU A 354 -24.25 -10.00 1.18
C LEU A 354 -25.41 -9.10 0.77
N ASP A 355 -25.25 -8.22 -0.22
CA ASP A 355 -26.29 -7.26 -0.61
C ASP A 355 -27.45 -7.89 -1.40
N ALA A 356 -27.16 -8.89 -2.24
CA ALA A 356 -28.18 -9.67 -2.93
C ALA A 356 -28.91 -10.68 -2.02
N LEU A 357 -28.25 -11.15 -0.95
CA LEU A 357 -28.86 -11.94 0.13
C LEU A 357 -29.68 -11.04 1.07
N HIS A 358 -29.18 -9.85 1.44
CA HIS A 358 -29.88 -8.86 2.26
C HIS A 358 -31.22 -8.44 1.65
N ALA A 359 -31.30 -8.21 0.33
CA ALA A 359 -32.56 -7.83 -0.32
C ALA A 359 -33.63 -8.96 -0.30
N ARG A 360 -33.22 -10.23 -0.16
CA ARG A 360 -34.11 -11.39 -0.06
C ARG A 360 -34.41 -11.79 1.40
N GLU A 361 -33.52 -11.47 2.32
CA GLU A 361 -33.60 -11.82 3.76
C GLU A 361 -34.28 -10.75 4.64
N ILE A 362 -34.44 -9.50 4.16
CA ILE A 362 -35.27 -8.49 4.84
C ILE A 362 -36.74 -8.94 4.96
N LYS A 363 -37.18 -9.92 4.16
CA LYS A 363 -38.53 -10.50 4.25
C LYS A 363 -38.67 -11.69 5.21
N THR A 364 -37.59 -12.26 5.77
CA THR A 364 -37.69 -13.54 6.51
C THR A 364 -36.91 -13.64 7.83
N GLY A 365 -36.23 -12.58 8.29
CA GLY A 365 -35.86 -12.44 9.71
C GLY A 365 -35.01 -13.58 10.31
N LYS A 366 -33.85 -13.90 9.71
CA LYS A 366 -32.86 -14.82 10.32
C LYS A 366 -31.41 -14.29 10.22
N LEU A 367 -30.76 -14.31 11.39
CA LEU A 367 -29.36 -14.03 11.80
C LEU A 367 -28.24 -13.88 10.74
N LYS A 368 -27.41 -12.85 10.94
CA LYS A 368 -26.10 -12.54 10.30
C LYS A 368 -25.19 -13.78 10.16
N ASN A 369 -24.72 -14.07 8.94
CA ASN A 369 -23.70 -15.10 8.70
C ASN A 369 -22.31 -14.62 9.15
N GLN A 370 -21.65 -15.41 10.00
CA GLN A 370 -20.34 -15.15 10.60
C GLN A 370 -19.22 -15.85 9.80
N LEU A 371 -18.23 -15.10 9.31
CA LEU A 371 -17.02 -15.66 8.67
C LEU A 371 -16.22 -16.49 9.70
N THR A 372 -15.96 -17.76 9.38
CA THR A 372 -15.25 -18.71 10.26
C THR A 372 -13.99 -19.23 9.58
N TYR A 373 -12.81 -18.88 10.11
CA TYR A 373 -11.51 -19.34 9.61
C TYR A 373 -10.98 -20.55 10.40
N GLN A 374 -10.07 -21.34 9.82
CA GLN A 374 -9.38 -22.39 10.59
C GLN A 374 -8.36 -21.81 11.58
N VAL A 375 -7.61 -20.79 11.16
CA VAL A 375 -6.60 -20.12 12.00
C VAL A 375 -6.66 -18.61 11.81
N ALA A 376 -6.73 -17.87 12.91
CA ALA A 376 -6.49 -16.43 12.94
C ALA A 376 -5.11 -16.14 13.56
N VAL A 377 -4.25 -15.42 12.84
CA VAL A 377 -2.94 -14.98 13.33
C VAL A 377 -3.03 -13.51 13.75
N ILE A 378 -2.72 -13.20 15.01
CA ILE A 378 -2.73 -11.84 15.54
C ILE A 378 -1.29 -11.32 15.58
N GLY A 379 -1.00 -10.31 14.77
CA GLY A 379 0.30 -9.63 14.70
C GLY A 379 1.08 -9.93 13.42
N ALA A 380 1.28 -8.92 12.59
CA ALA A 380 1.98 -9.01 11.29
C ALA A 380 3.47 -8.64 11.37
N GLY A 381 4.15 -9.09 12.43
CA GLY A 381 5.61 -9.06 12.52
C GLY A 381 6.27 -10.31 11.93
N PRO A 382 7.61 -10.46 12.03
CA PRO A 382 8.34 -11.60 11.48
C PRO A 382 7.77 -12.98 11.85
N TYR A 383 7.32 -13.18 13.08
CA TYR A 383 6.73 -14.45 13.52
C TYR A 383 5.34 -14.70 12.93
N GLY A 384 4.49 -13.69 12.83
CA GLY A 384 3.15 -13.84 12.25
C GLY A 384 3.20 -14.08 10.75
N LEU A 385 4.05 -13.33 10.04
CA LEU A 385 4.27 -13.52 8.60
C LEU A 385 4.84 -14.90 8.29
N ALA A 386 5.86 -15.35 9.05
CA ALA A 386 6.39 -16.71 8.91
C ALA A 386 5.33 -17.78 9.20
N ALA A 387 4.52 -17.60 10.26
CA ALA A 387 3.44 -18.54 10.59
C ALA A 387 2.40 -18.63 9.47
N ALA A 388 1.93 -17.49 8.95
CA ALA A 388 1.00 -17.45 7.83
C ALA A 388 1.56 -18.13 6.58
N ALA A 389 2.82 -17.84 6.21
CA ALA A 389 3.50 -18.48 5.08
C ALA A 389 3.52 -20.01 5.21
N HIS A 390 3.86 -20.52 6.39
CA HIS A 390 3.94 -21.96 6.65
C HIS A 390 2.57 -22.65 6.74
N LEU A 391 1.57 -22.01 7.33
CA LEU A 391 0.20 -22.55 7.39
C LEU A 391 -0.42 -22.63 5.99
N ARG A 392 -0.25 -21.58 5.17
CA ARG A 392 -0.77 -21.52 3.81
C ARG A 392 -0.11 -22.52 2.87
N ALA A 393 1.20 -22.74 3.01
CA ALA A 393 1.87 -23.81 2.26
C ALA A 393 1.36 -25.22 2.61
N MET A 394 0.71 -25.39 3.77
CA MET A 394 0.01 -26.62 4.15
C MET A 394 -1.51 -26.59 3.85
N ARG A 395 -1.98 -25.60 3.08
CA ARG A 395 -3.38 -25.39 2.72
C ARG A 395 -4.33 -25.22 3.94
N VAL A 396 -3.80 -24.67 5.03
CA VAL A 396 -4.62 -24.28 6.19
C VAL A 396 -5.19 -22.89 5.94
N GLU A 397 -6.50 -22.77 5.98
CA GLU A 397 -7.20 -21.50 5.82
C GLU A 397 -6.83 -20.54 6.96
N THR A 398 -6.13 -19.45 6.60
CA THR A 398 -5.47 -18.58 7.59
C THR A 398 -5.73 -17.12 7.25
N CYS A 399 -6.34 -16.39 8.19
CA CYS A 399 -6.36 -14.94 8.20
C CYS A 399 -5.28 -14.41 9.15
N ILE A 400 -4.74 -13.23 8.85
CA ILE A 400 -3.74 -12.56 9.68
C ILE A 400 -4.17 -11.12 9.89
N PHE A 401 -3.97 -10.60 11.11
CA PHE A 401 -4.42 -9.29 11.55
C PHE A 401 -3.27 -8.41 12.06
N GLY A 402 -3.44 -7.11 11.86
CA GLY A 402 -2.57 -6.04 12.33
C GLY A 402 -1.62 -5.50 11.27
N ARG A 403 -1.06 -4.32 11.50
CA ARG A 403 -0.20 -3.64 10.53
C ARG A 403 1.15 -4.33 10.36
N ALA A 404 1.56 -4.55 9.10
CA ALA A 404 2.81 -5.22 8.77
C ALA A 404 4.01 -4.48 9.37
N MET A 405 4.89 -5.21 10.08
CA MET A 405 6.13 -4.68 10.64
C MET A 405 5.97 -3.46 11.59
N GLU A 406 4.78 -3.19 12.12
CA GLU A 406 4.46 -1.95 12.86
C GLU A 406 5.42 -1.64 14.01
N PHE A 407 5.76 -2.63 14.83
CA PHE A 407 6.73 -2.45 15.92
C PHE A 407 8.10 -1.97 15.42
N TRP A 408 8.59 -2.53 14.31
CA TRP A 408 9.86 -2.15 13.72
C TRP A 408 9.80 -0.77 13.07
N GLN A 409 8.67 -0.41 12.48
CA GLN A 409 8.47 0.89 11.87
C GLN A 409 8.35 2.01 12.91
N ASN A 410 7.60 1.76 14.00
CA ASN A 410 7.12 2.83 14.87
C ASN A 410 7.77 2.87 16.25
N GLN A 411 8.42 1.78 16.69
CA GLN A 411 8.98 1.68 18.04
C GLN A 411 10.49 1.45 18.06
N MET A 412 11.15 1.42 16.90
CA MET A 412 12.61 1.34 16.77
C MET A 412 13.15 2.66 16.20
N PRO A 413 14.30 3.16 16.67
CA PRO A 413 14.78 4.49 16.31
C PRO A 413 15.31 4.55 14.87
N HIS A 414 15.10 5.69 14.21
CA HIS A 414 15.76 6.04 12.96
C HIS A 414 17.29 5.98 13.10
N GLY A 415 17.97 5.46 12.08
CA GLY A 415 19.42 5.26 12.11
C GLY A 415 19.88 3.99 12.86
N MET A 416 18.96 3.22 13.45
CA MET A 416 19.29 1.91 14.05
C MET A 416 19.80 0.93 12.99
N LEU A 417 20.83 0.16 13.37
CA LEU A 417 21.37 -0.94 12.62
C LEU A 417 21.07 -2.26 13.35
N LEU A 418 20.69 -3.29 12.60
CA LEU A 418 20.42 -4.60 13.18
C LEU A 418 21.69 -5.20 13.78
N ARG A 419 21.58 -5.64 15.03
CA ARG A 419 22.63 -6.42 15.71
C ARG A 419 22.82 -7.82 15.11
N SER A 420 21.75 -8.41 14.60
CA SER A 420 21.78 -9.77 14.06
C SER A 420 22.64 -9.84 12.80
N SER A 421 23.30 -10.98 12.61
CA SER A 421 23.95 -11.30 11.34
C SER A 421 22.94 -11.37 10.20
N TRP A 422 23.45 -11.34 8.98
CA TRP A 422 22.66 -11.37 7.76
C TRP A 422 21.69 -12.57 7.72
N GLU A 423 22.25 -13.78 7.88
CA GLU A 423 21.50 -15.05 7.86
C GLU A 423 20.46 -15.13 9.01
N ALA A 424 20.80 -14.59 10.19
CA ALA A 424 19.92 -14.59 11.37
C ALA A 424 18.75 -13.59 11.24
N SER A 425 18.77 -12.73 10.22
CA SER A 425 17.74 -11.73 9.94
C SER A 425 16.71 -12.19 8.91
N HIS A 426 16.83 -13.41 8.35
CA HIS A 426 15.84 -13.96 7.44
C HIS A 426 14.53 -14.33 8.15
N ILE A 427 13.41 -13.85 7.61
CA ILE A 427 12.07 -14.32 7.98
C ILE A 427 11.85 -15.67 7.30
N ALA A 428 11.36 -16.66 8.05
CA ALA A 428 11.22 -18.01 7.52
C ALA A 428 10.05 -18.16 6.55
N ASP A 429 10.36 -18.62 5.34
CA ASP A 429 9.39 -19.18 4.40
C ASP A 429 9.59 -20.70 4.21
N PRO A 430 8.55 -21.44 3.78
CA PRO A 430 8.60 -22.89 3.60
C PRO A 430 9.66 -23.39 2.62
N HIS A 431 10.00 -22.59 1.62
CA HIS A 431 10.90 -22.95 0.52
C HIS A 431 12.28 -22.30 0.62
N ARG A 432 12.51 -21.46 1.64
CA ARG A 432 13.75 -20.68 1.85
C ARG A 432 14.12 -19.80 0.66
N ARG A 433 13.11 -19.26 -0.03
CA ARG A 433 13.30 -18.39 -1.20
C ARG A 433 13.22 -16.91 -0.84
N LEU A 434 12.53 -16.56 0.25
CA LEU A 434 12.24 -15.19 0.64
C LEU A 434 13.30 -14.65 1.60
N THR A 435 14.58 -14.82 1.24
CA THR A 435 15.74 -14.35 2.02
C THR A 435 16.02 -12.87 1.76
N LEU A 436 16.94 -12.27 2.53
CA LEU A 436 17.43 -10.91 2.26
C LEU A 436 18.13 -10.85 0.90
N ASP A 437 18.86 -11.90 0.52
CA ASP A 437 19.48 -12.01 -0.80
C ASP A 437 18.41 -12.04 -1.91
N GLY A 438 17.34 -12.83 -1.73
CA GLY A 438 16.21 -12.87 -2.66
C GLY A 438 15.50 -11.51 -2.78
N TYR A 439 15.39 -10.77 -1.68
CA TYR A 439 14.89 -9.40 -1.68
C TYR A 439 15.80 -8.45 -2.48
N GLN A 440 17.11 -8.47 -2.23
CA GLN A 440 18.07 -7.66 -2.97
C GLN A 440 18.02 -7.93 -4.48
N THR A 441 17.98 -9.20 -4.87
CA THR A 441 17.88 -9.60 -6.28
C THR A 441 16.55 -9.14 -6.90
N SER A 442 15.42 -9.37 -6.23
CA SER A 442 14.10 -9.06 -6.79
C SER A 442 13.79 -7.57 -6.90
N ARG A 443 14.34 -6.74 -6.00
CA ARG A 443 14.14 -5.28 -6.00
C ARG A 443 15.30 -4.49 -6.58
N ASN A 444 16.37 -5.16 -6.99
CA ASN A 444 17.62 -4.54 -7.44
C ASN A 444 18.16 -3.50 -6.43
N VAL A 445 18.20 -3.89 -5.15
CA VAL A 445 18.66 -3.03 -4.03
C VAL A 445 19.92 -3.57 -3.37
N ARG A 446 20.75 -2.66 -2.84
CA ARG A 446 21.95 -3.02 -2.06
C ARG A 446 21.80 -2.58 -0.61
N LEU A 447 21.81 -3.53 0.31
CA LEU A 447 21.85 -3.24 1.75
C LEU A 447 23.28 -3.33 2.28
N SER A 448 23.64 -2.48 3.23
CA SER A 448 24.92 -2.54 3.94
C SER A 448 24.92 -3.61 5.04
N LYS A 449 26.12 -3.95 5.52
CA LYS A 449 26.33 -4.74 6.74
C LYS A 449 27.00 -3.84 7.79
N PRO A 450 26.44 -3.67 9.01
CA PRO A 450 25.17 -4.24 9.50
C PRO A 450 23.94 -3.65 8.78
N ILE A 451 22.83 -4.40 8.79
CA ILE A 451 21.61 -4.06 8.03
C ILE A 451 20.94 -2.83 8.64
N PRO A 452 20.68 -1.76 7.87
CA PRO A 452 19.88 -0.63 8.35
C PRO A 452 18.44 -1.04 8.65
N LEU A 453 17.85 -0.48 9.71
CA LEU A 453 16.45 -0.75 10.09
C LEU A 453 15.47 -0.57 8.91
N GLY A 454 15.62 0.52 8.14
CA GLY A 454 14.77 0.79 6.98
C GLY A 454 14.81 -0.36 5.97
N GLY A 455 16.00 -0.84 5.64
CA GLY A 455 16.17 -1.99 4.73
C GLY A 455 15.55 -3.28 5.27
N PHE A 456 15.60 -3.52 6.59
CA PHE A 456 14.94 -4.67 7.20
C PHE A 456 13.40 -4.54 7.22
N VAL A 457 12.88 -3.34 7.44
CA VAL A 457 11.45 -3.05 7.33
C VAL A 457 10.97 -3.29 5.90
N ASP A 458 11.67 -2.76 4.90
CA ASP A 458 11.32 -2.94 3.49
C ASP A 458 11.35 -4.41 3.07
N TYR A 459 12.35 -5.17 3.55
CA TYR A 459 12.40 -6.62 3.41
C TYR A 459 11.17 -7.30 4.04
N GLY A 460 10.76 -6.90 5.24
CA GLY A 460 9.58 -7.44 5.91
C GLY A 460 8.27 -7.13 5.18
N LEU A 461 8.12 -5.92 4.64
CA LEU A 461 6.97 -5.53 3.81
C LEU A 461 6.94 -6.30 2.49
N TRP A 462 8.09 -6.46 1.85
CA TRP A 462 8.22 -7.32 0.67
C TRP A 462 7.85 -8.78 1.00
N PHE A 463 8.35 -9.33 2.10
CA PHE A 463 8.02 -10.68 2.56
C PHE A 463 6.51 -10.84 2.80
N GLN A 464 5.88 -9.84 3.43
CA GLN A 464 4.43 -9.81 3.64
C GLN A 464 3.67 -9.84 2.31
N GLN A 465 4.03 -9.03 1.32
CA GLN A 465 3.39 -9.04 0.01
C GLN A 465 3.46 -10.41 -0.68
N GLN A 466 4.54 -11.17 -0.47
CA GLN A 466 4.71 -12.50 -1.06
C GLN A 466 3.90 -13.60 -0.34
N THR A 467 3.59 -13.43 0.96
CA THR A 467 3.09 -14.52 1.81
C THR A 467 1.69 -14.28 2.37
N ALA A 468 1.34 -13.02 2.57
CA ALA A 468 0.08 -12.55 3.13
C ALA A 468 -0.38 -11.22 2.50
N PRO A 469 -0.59 -11.14 1.18
CA PRO A 469 -1.06 -9.91 0.52
C PRO A 469 -2.45 -9.46 0.97
N ASP A 470 -3.27 -10.40 1.44
CA ASP A 470 -4.59 -10.24 2.05
C ASP A 470 -4.54 -9.98 3.56
N LEU A 471 -3.41 -9.47 4.07
CA LEU A 471 -3.27 -9.07 5.46
C LEU A 471 -4.36 -8.04 5.82
N ASP A 472 -5.11 -8.31 6.88
CA ASP A 472 -6.07 -7.38 7.44
C ASP A 472 -5.35 -6.43 8.40
N ASP A 473 -5.32 -5.14 8.08
CA ASP A 473 -4.58 -4.15 8.85
C ASP A 473 -5.33 -3.68 10.12
N ARG A 474 -6.59 -4.08 10.28
CA ARG A 474 -7.42 -3.82 11.47
C ARG A 474 -6.82 -4.46 12.71
N ARG A 475 -7.03 -3.82 13.86
CA ARG A 475 -6.49 -4.27 15.13
C ARG A 475 -7.49 -5.17 15.84
N VAL A 476 -7.04 -6.34 16.28
CA VAL A 476 -7.81 -7.17 17.20
C VAL A 476 -7.85 -6.50 18.57
N THR A 477 -9.04 -6.11 19.00
CA THR A 477 -9.31 -5.43 20.27
C THR A 477 -9.67 -6.40 21.38
N ARG A 478 -10.27 -7.56 21.03
CA ARG A 478 -10.65 -8.58 22.00
C ARG A 478 -10.66 -9.97 21.39
N VAL A 479 -10.31 -10.98 22.18
CA VAL A 479 -10.38 -12.40 21.85
C VAL A 479 -11.15 -13.10 22.95
N GLU A 480 -12.13 -13.89 22.57
CA GLU A 480 -12.99 -14.66 23.46
C GLU A 480 -13.08 -16.10 23.01
N GLN A 481 -13.29 -17.01 23.95
CA GLN A 481 -13.56 -18.42 23.66
C GLN A 481 -15.06 -18.60 23.40
N THR A 482 -15.37 -19.38 22.38
CA THR A 482 -16.74 -19.79 22.04
C THR A 482 -16.84 -21.31 22.08
N ALA A 483 -18.06 -21.86 21.95
CA ALA A 483 -18.27 -23.30 21.91
C ALA A 483 -17.53 -24.02 20.76
N LYS A 484 -17.19 -23.31 19.66
CA LYS A 484 -16.58 -23.87 18.46
C LYS A 484 -15.19 -23.30 18.12
N GLY A 485 -14.56 -22.57 19.05
CA GLY A 485 -13.25 -21.94 18.83
C GLY A 485 -13.16 -20.58 19.52
N PHE A 486 -12.86 -19.53 18.75
CA PHE A 486 -12.65 -18.18 19.23
C PHE A 486 -13.46 -17.16 18.42
N CYS A 487 -13.84 -16.07 19.08
CA CYS A 487 -14.34 -14.84 18.47
C CYS A 487 -13.29 -13.75 18.67
N LEU A 488 -12.98 -13.01 17.60
CA LEU A 488 -12.04 -11.89 17.60
C LEU A 488 -12.83 -10.63 17.24
N SER A 489 -12.86 -9.66 18.16
CA SER A 489 -13.40 -8.34 17.89
C SER A 489 -12.33 -7.45 17.28
N LEU A 490 -12.70 -6.69 16.25
CA LEU A 490 -11.84 -5.75 15.54
C LEU A 490 -12.10 -4.31 16.02
N ASP A 491 -11.25 -3.36 15.63
CA ASP A 491 -11.31 -1.96 16.06
C ASP A 491 -12.37 -1.12 15.33
N ASP A 492 -12.92 -1.62 14.23
CA ASP A 492 -14.08 -1.08 13.52
C ASP A 492 -15.43 -1.62 14.04
N GLY A 493 -15.40 -2.54 15.01
CA GLY A 493 -16.59 -3.17 15.60
C GLY A 493 -17.00 -4.49 14.94
N ASP A 494 -16.32 -4.93 13.88
CA ASP A 494 -16.55 -6.24 13.28
C ASP A 494 -16.08 -7.38 14.19
N CYS A 495 -16.59 -8.59 13.92
CA CYS A 495 -16.19 -9.81 14.62
C CYS A 495 -15.87 -10.93 13.63
N VAL A 496 -14.78 -11.66 13.92
CA VAL A 496 -14.31 -12.79 13.12
C VAL A 496 -14.23 -14.04 13.99
N HIS A 497 -14.68 -15.17 13.47
CA HIS A 497 -14.57 -16.45 14.18
C HIS A 497 -13.38 -17.27 13.66
N ALA A 498 -12.70 -17.97 14.55
CA ALA A 498 -11.62 -18.88 14.17
C ALA A 498 -11.57 -20.12 15.06
N ALA A 499 -11.29 -21.30 14.48
CA ALA A 499 -11.10 -22.52 15.27
C ALA A 499 -9.85 -22.47 16.15
N ARG A 500 -8.82 -21.73 15.71
CA ARG A 500 -7.55 -21.52 16.42
C ARG A 500 -7.10 -20.08 16.31
N VAL A 501 -6.41 -19.60 17.34
CA VAL A 501 -5.79 -18.26 17.37
C VAL A 501 -4.29 -18.40 17.62
N VAL A 502 -3.49 -17.70 16.84
CA VAL A 502 -2.03 -17.63 16.99
C VAL A 502 -1.63 -16.21 17.36
N VAL A 503 -1.16 -16.02 18.60
CA VAL A 503 -0.67 -14.73 19.08
C VAL A 503 0.80 -14.56 18.72
N ALA A 504 1.09 -13.61 17.83
CA ALA A 504 2.43 -13.29 17.29
C ALA A 504 2.73 -11.77 17.34
N THR A 505 2.17 -11.07 18.33
CA THR A 505 2.20 -9.59 18.49
C THR A 505 3.52 -9.04 19.04
N GLY A 506 4.54 -9.89 19.24
CA GLY A 506 5.88 -9.44 19.64
C GLY A 506 5.97 -8.96 21.10
N ILE A 507 6.88 -8.02 21.36
CA ILE A 507 7.28 -7.60 22.71
C ILE A 507 6.76 -6.23 23.15
N ALA A 508 6.07 -5.49 22.28
CA ALA A 508 5.68 -4.10 22.53
C ALA A 508 5.01 -3.89 23.90
N PRO A 509 4.07 -4.74 24.35
CA PRO A 509 3.40 -4.52 25.63
C PRO A 509 4.26 -4.84 26.85
N PHE A 510 5.49 -5.32 26.69
CA PHE A 510 6.31 -5.91 27.76
C PHE A 510 7.44 -5.00 28.25
N THR A 511 7.40 -3.69 27.93
CA THR A 511 8.40 -2.73 28.39
C THR A 511 8.56 -2.80 29.91
N GLN A 512 9.81 -2.80 30.37
CA GLN A 512 10.11 -2.80 31.79
C GLN A 512 10.33 -1.36 32.25
N HIS A 513 9.57 -0.97 33.27
CA HIS A 513 9.75 0.29 33.99
C HIS A 513 10.21 -0.06 35.41
N PRO A 514 11.45 0.30 35.81
CA PRO A 514 11.90 0.08 37.18
C PRO A 514 11.10 0.97 38.15
N ARG A 515 10.76 0.41 39.32
CA ARG A 515 9.91 1.09 40.32
C ARG A 515 10.45 2.43 40.79
N GLN A 516 11.76 2.63 40.70
CA GLN A 516 12.42 3.89 41.05
C GLN A 516 11.91 5.08 40.23
N PHE A 517 11.27 4.84 39.08
CA PHE A 517 10.75 5.85 38.17
C PHE A 517 9.21 5.91 38.15
N ASP A 518 8.52 5.14 38.99
CA ASP A 518 7.06 5.11 39.04
C ASP A 518 6.52 6.49 39.45
N GLY A 519 5.42 6.93 38.82
CA GLY A 519 4.77 8.21 39.11
C GLY A 519 5.42 9.44 38.44
N LEU A 520 6.55 9.29 37.74
CA LEU A 520 7.15 10.40 36.99
C LEU A 520 6.44 10.66 35.65
N PRO A 521 6.30 11.93 35.22
CA PRO A 521 5.70 12.27 33.94
C PRO A 521 6.44 11.65 32.75
N ARG A 522 5.69 11.20 31.72
CA ARG A 522 6.28 10.63 30.49
C ARG A 522 7.18 11.58 29.71
N GLY A 523 6.97 12.89 29.85
CA GLY A 523 7.85 13.91 29.25
C GLY A 523 9.24 13.96 29.88
N LEU A 524 9.40 13.43 31.10
CA LEU A 524 10.66 13.41 31.84
C LEU A 524 11.32 12.02 31.86
N VAL A 525 10.52 10.96 31.82
CA VAL A 525 11.00 9.57 31.79
C VAL A 525 10.21 8.77 30.79
N SER A 526 10.89 8.06 29.90
CA SER A 526 10.26 7.21 28.89
C SER A 526 11.12 6.01 28.55
N HIS A 527 10.54 4.98 27.93
CA HIS A 527 11.28 3.82 27.45
C HIS A 527 11.84 4.06 26.03
N THR A 528 12.98 3.45 25.69
CA THR A 528 13.61 3.60 24.36
C THR A 528 12.68 3.28 23.19
N SER A 529 11.67 2.43 23.40
CA SER A 529 10.71 2.04 22.35
C SER A 529 9.62 3.07 22.07
N GLU A 530 9.51 4.10 22.90
CA GLU A 530 8.56 5.21 22.71
C GLU A 530 9.15 6.27 21.76
N HIS A 531 10.41 6.12 21.35
CA HIS A 531 11.15 7.09 20.53
C HIS A 531 11.63 6.50 19.22
N ARG A 532 10.83 6.73 18.17
CA ARG A 532 11.27 6.47 16.78
C ARG A 532 12.26 7.53 16.29
N ASP A 533 12.09 8.77 16.71
CA ASP A 533 12.91 9.90 16.28
C ASP A 533 13.60 10.51 17.50
N LEU A 534 14.81 10.02 17.79
CA LEU A 534 15.60 10.45 18.94
C LEU A 534 16.10 11.91 18.80
N CYS A 535 16.12 12.47 17.58
CA CYS A 535 16.52 13.86 17.35
C CYS A 535 15.59 14.86 18.06
N ARG A 536 14.34 14.46 18.37
CA ARG A 536 13.38 15.28 19.11
C ARG A 536 13.76 15.51 20.57
N LEU A 537 14.64 14.67 21.12
CA LEU A 537 15.23 14.86 22.44
C LEU A 537 16.49 15.76 22.38
N GLY A 538 16.77 16.40 21.23
CA GLY A 538 17.99 17.16 20.94
C GLY A 538 18.33 18.27 21.94
N CYS A 539 19.63 18.57 22.05
CA CYS A 539 20.28 19.50 22.99
C CYS A 539 19.99 19.30 24.49
N ALA A 540 19.24 18.27 24.87
CA ALA A 540 18.97 17.92 26.26
C ALA A 540 20.14 17.17 26.90
N ARG A 541 20.26 17.27 28.24
CA ARG A 541 21.08 16.36 29.04
C ARG A 541 20.26 15.12 29.34
N ILE A 542 20.74 13.96 28.89
CA ILE A 542 19.98 12.71 28.92
C ILE A 542 20.77 11.64 29.68
N VAL A 543 20.11 10.99 30.63
CA VAL A 543 20.62 9.75 31.22
C VAL A 543 19.89 8.55 30.61
N ILE A 544 20.66 7.59 30.11
CA ILE A 544 20.15 6.31 29.64
C ILE A 544 20.40 5.25 30.70
N VAL A 545 19.35 4.57 31.16
CA VAL A 545 19.47 3.50 32.16
C VAL A 545 19.42 2.14 31.46
N GLY A 546 20.56 1.45 31.39
CA GLY A 546 20.67 0.15 30.75
C GLY A 546 22.04 -0.06 30.09
N GLY A 547 22.45 -1.32 29.90
CA GLY A 547 23.74 -1.69 29.29
C GLY A 547 23.63 -2.71 28.15
N GLY A 548 22.45 -2.82 27.54
CA GLY A 548 22.21 -3.68 26.37
C GLY A 548 22.33 -2.93 25.05
N GLN A 549 22.08 -3.63 23.95
CA GLN A 549 22.11 -3.07 22.60
C GLN A 549 21.32 -1.77 22.47
N SER A 550 20.05 -1.75 22.89
CA SER A 550 19.18 -0.57 22.75
C SER A 550 19.70 0.64 23.53
N ALA A 551 20.36 0.43 24.67
CA ALA A 551 20.93 1.52 25.47
C ALA A 551 22.10 2.17 24.74
N LEU A 552 23.05 1.35 24.28
CA LEU A 552 24.28 1.83 23.65
C LEU A 552 24.02 2.42 22.26
N GLU A 553 23.07 1.84 21.52
CA GLU A 553 22.69 2.36 20.21
C GLU A 553 21.90 3.65 20.30
N SER A 554 20.97 3.77 21.26
CA SER A 554 20.30 5.06 21.53
C SER A 554 21.30 6.11 21.98
N ALA A 555 22.32 5.72 22.77
CA ALA A 555 23.38 6.62 23.20
C ALA A 555 24.19 7.17 22.03
N ALA A 556 24.58 6.30 21.08
CA ALA A 556 25.25 6.70 19.86
C ALA A 556 24.40 7.68 19.03
N LEU A 557 23.13 7.34 18.78
CA LEU A 557 22.23 8.16 17.97
C LEU A 557 21.95 9.53 18.60
N LEU A 558 21.77 9.59 19.93
CA LEU A 558 21.56 10.84 20.66
C LEU A 558 22.82 11.71 20.68
N ALA A 559 24.00 11.11 20.88
CA ALA A 559 25.27 11.83 20.84
C ALA A 559 25.58 12.37 19.43
N GLU A 560 25.30 11.58 18.38
CA GLU A 560 25.40 12.00 16.97
C GLU A 560 24.43 13.15 16.64
N ALA A 561 23.28 13.21 17.33
CA ALA A 561 22.32 14.32 17.24
C ALA A 561 22.68 15.51 18.15
N GLY A 562 23.82 15.50 18.84
CA GLY A 562 24.32 16.61 19.66
C GLY A 562 23.76 16.69 21.09
N ALA A 563 23.14 15.63 21.61
CA ALA A 563 22.72 15.58 23.02
C ALA A 563 23.90 15.25 23.95
N GLU A 564 23.87 15.75 25.19
CA GLU A 564 24.80 15.34 26.23
C GLU A 564 24.28 14.06 26.89
N VAL A 565 24.99 12.94 26.71
CA VAL A 565 24.50 11.61 27.10
C VAL A 565 25.40 10.95 28.14
N GLU A 566 24.79 10.47 29.23
CA GLU A 566 25.41 9.54 30.17
C GLU A 566 24.64 8.20 30.18
N VAL A 567 25.35 7.08 30.03
CA VAL A 567 24.77 5.74 30.16
C VAL A 567 25.10 5.17 31.54
N ILE A 568 24.08 4.80 32.31
CA ILE A 568 24.25 4.19 33.64
C ILE A 568 24.03 2.68 33.55
N VAL A 569 25.05 1.92 33.95
CA VAL A 569 25.10 0.47 33.87
C VAL A 569 25.37 -0.14 35.24
N ARG A 570 24.43 -0.94 35.76
CA ARG A 570 24.56 -1.61 37.07
C ARG A 570 25.68 -2.65 37.18
N ARG A 571 26.22 -3.12 36.06
CA ARG A 571 27.32 -4.09 36.04
C ARG A 571 28.66 -3.35 36.05
N PRO A 572 29.73 -3.95 36.61
CA PRO A 572 31.05 -3.32 36.68
C PRO A 572 31.64 -3.01 35.30
N ALA A 573 31.20 -3.70 34.25
CA ALA A 573 31.61 -3.44 32.87
C ALA A 573 30.45 -3.68 31.87
N VAL A 574 30.51 -2.99 30.73
CA VAL A 574 29.68 -3.28 29.56
C VAL A 574 30.21 -4.54 28.88
N HIS A 575 29.30 -5.45 28.53
CA HIS A 575 29.67 -6.64 27.76
C HIS A 575 29.56 -6.36 26.26
N TRP A 576 30.69 -6.32 25.57
CA TRP A 576 30.75 -6.15 24.13
C TRP A 576 30.83 -7.51 23.41
N LEU A 577 30.04 -7.66 22.37
CA LEU A 577 30.10 -8.81 21.47
C LEU A 577 31.24 -8.62 20.46
N ASP A 578 31.76 -9.73 19.95
CA ASP A 578 32.69 -9.82 18.81
C ASP A 578 34.13 -9.29 19.00
N GLN A 579 34.49 -8.74 20.17
CA GLN A 579 35.86 -8.24 20.42
C GLN A 579 36.96 -9.33 20.35
N ASN A 580 36.67 -10.57 20.77
CA ASN A 580 37.71 -11.61 20.97
C ASN A 580 37.62 -12.79 19.99
N VAL A 581 36.65 -12.79 19.07
CA VAL A 581 36.35 -13.93 18.17
C VAL A 581 35.93 -13.48 16.76
N ALA A 582 36.26 -12.25 16.37
CA ALA A 582 35.94 -11.71 15.04
C ALA A 582 36.45 -12.62 13.90
N TRP A 583 37.63 -13.22 14.05
CA TRP A 583 38.20 -14.17 13.08
C TRP A 583 37.40 -15.50 12.98
N LEU A 584 36.85 -15.99 14.09
CA LEU A 584 36.00 -17.19 14.16
C LEU A 584 34.62 -16.95 13.55
N LYS A 585 34.16 -15.70 13.54
CA LYS A 585 32.88 -15.28 12.98
C LYS A 585 32.97 -14.75 11.54
N SER A 586 34.18 -14.62 10.99
CA SER A 586 34.38 -14.18 9.61
C SER A 586 33.69 -15.11 8.61
N GLU A 587 33.01 -14.54 7.61
CA GLU A 587 32.40 -15.29 6.51
C GLU A 587 33.45 -16.04 5.66
N ALA A 588 34.72 -15.62 5.72
CA ALA A 588 35.84 -16.28 5.06
C ALA A 588 36.35 -17.53 5.80
N ASN A 589 35.85 -17.82 7.01
CA ASN A 589 36.30 -18.96 7.80
C ASN A 589 35.46 -20.22 7.50
N PRO A 590 36.02 -21.25 6.83
CA PRO A 590 35.27 -22.43 6.40
C PRO A 590 34.72 -23.28 7.55
N VAL A 591 35.31 -23.18 8.76
CA VAL A 591 34.84 -23.92 9.94
C VAL A 591 33.88 -23.12 10.83
N ARG A 592 33.52 -21.87 10.46
CA ARG A 592 32.54 -21.03 11.19
C ARG A 592 31.26 -21.78 11.53
N ARG A 593 30.72 -22.53 10.58
CA ARG A 593 29.46 -23.30 10.70
C ARG A 593 29.55 -24.48 11.66
N LEU A 594 30.73 -24.89 12.10
CA LEU A 594 30.91 -25.90 13.15
C LEU A 594 30.76 -25.28 14.55
N PHE A 595 31.25 -24.06 14.72
CA PHE A 595 31.27 -23.36 16.01
C PHE A 595 30.05 -22.48 16.26
N TYR A 596 29.40 -21.98 15.19
CA TYR A 596 28.25 -21.09 15.27
C TYR A 596 27.10 -21.55 14.37
N PRO A 597 25.91 -21.81 14.94
CA PRO A 597 24.72 -22.08 14.13
C PRO A 597 24.25 -20.81 13.41
N PRO A 598 23.50 -20.93 12.30
CA PRO A 598 22.95 -19.79 11.55
C PRO A 598 22.06 -18.84 12.37
N THR A 599 21.61 -19.27 13.55
CA THR A 599 20.78 -18.44 14.43
C THR A 599 21.56 -17.32 15.12
N ASP A 600 22.88 -17.48 15.29
CA ASP A 600 23.80 -16.50 15.92
C ASP A 600 23.34 -15.98 17.31
N VAL A 601 22.74 -16.87 18.11
CA VAL A 601 22.28 -16.56 19.47
C VAL A 601 23.08 -17.36 20.49
N GLY A 602 23.70 -16.64 21.43
CA GLY A 602 24.43 -17.21 22.56
C GLY A 602 25.92 -17.48 22.31
N PRO A 603 26.69 -17.74 23.38
CA PRO A 603 28.11 -18.00 23.27
C PRO A 603 28.41 -19.39 22.67
N PRO A 604 29.63 -19.64 22.18
CA PRO A 604 30.08 -20.95 21.72
C PRO A 604 29.70 -22.09 22.67
N GLY A 605 29.27 -23.22 22.08
CA GLY A 605 28.81 -24.41 22.81
C GLY A 605 27.34 -24.34 23.23
N LEU A 606 26.93 -23.26 23.90
CA LEU A 606 25.52 -23.05 24.28
C LEU A 606 24.64 -22.67 23.09
N ASN A 607 25.21 -22.00 22.10
CA ASN A 607 24.54 -21.56 20.88
C ASN A 607 23.85 -22.70 20.11
N TRP A 608 24.42 -23.91 20.06
CA TRP A 608 23.81 -25.08 19.41
C TRP A 608 22.59 -25.62 20.15
N ILE A 609 22.62 -25.59 21.49
CA ILE A 609 21.47 -25.95 22.32
C ILE A 609 20.33 -24.95 22.06
N VAL A 610 20.65 -23.65 22.02
CA VAL A 610 19.68 -22.58 21.76
C VAL A 610 19.15 -22.62 20.32
N ALA A 611 19.98 -23.00 19.34
CA ALA A 611 19.57 -23.19 17.95
C ALA A 611 18.66 -24.40 17.75
N THR A 612 18.51 -25.25 18.77
CA THR A 612 17.65 -26.44 18.75
C THR A 612 16.55 -26.33 19.82
N PRO A 613 15.48 -25.54 19.60
CA PRO A 613 14.46 -25.28 20.62
C PRO A 613 13.80 -26.52 21.22
N GLY A 614 13.65 -27.58 20.44
CA GLY A 614 13.12 -28.86 20.93
C GLY A 614 14.04 -29.55 21.95
N LEU A 615 15.37 -29.41 21.80
CA LEU A 615 16.34 -29.90 22.78
C LEU A 615 16.33 -29.01 24.02
N PHE A 616 16.33 -27.68 23.84
CA PHE A 616 16.25 -26.73 24.95
C PHE A 616 15.03 -27.00 25.86
N LYS A 617 13.85 -27.24 25.27
CA LYS A 617 12.61 -27.55 25.99
C LYS A 617 12.71 -28.78 26.90
N ARG A 618 13.56 -29.76 26.56
CA ARG A 618 13.75 -31.00 27.34
C ARG A 618 14.69 -30.83 28.53
N LEU A 619 15.43 -29.71 28.61
CA LEU A 619 16.33 -29.46 29.73
C LEU A 619 15.56 -29.15 31.03
N PRO A 620 16.10 -29.52 32.21
CA PRO A 620 15.52 -29.10 33.49
C PRO A 620 15.44 -27.57 33.62
N PHE A 621 14.39 -27.07 34.27
CA PHE A 621 14.13 -25.63 34.40
C PHE A 621 15.32 -24.78 34.89
N PRO A 622 16.07 -25.19 35.94
CA PRO A 622 17.22 -24.40 36.41
C PRO A 622 18.33 -24.29 35.37
N LEU A 623 18.49 -25.31 34.52
CA LEU A 623 19.47 -25.30 33.44
C LEU A 623 19.01 -24.41 32.29
N GLN A 624 17.72 -24.45 31.95
CA GLN A 624 17.13 -23.54 30.95
C GLN A 624 17.38 -22.08 31.32
N GLU A 625 17.16 -21.69 32.58
CA GLU A 625 17.39 -20.32 33.05
C GLU A 625 18.85 -19.90 32.96
N LYS A 626 19.77 -20.76 33.41
CA LYS A 626 21.22 -20.49 33.34
C LYS A 626 21.67 -20.30 31.89
N ILE A 627 21.26 -21.20 30.98
CA ILE A 627 21.59 -21.12 29.56
C ILE A 627 20.94 -19.88 28.94
N ALA A 628 19.67 -19.62 29.21
CA ALA A 628 18.97 -18.47 28.68
C ALA A 628 19.65 -17.15 29.09
N TYR A 629 19.92 -16.98 30.38
CA TYR A 629 20.62 -15.79 30.88
C TYR A 629 21.99 -15.62 30.22
N ARG A 630 22.80 -16.67 30.09
CA ARG A 630 24.11 -16.57 29.44
C ARG A 630 24.01 -16.24 27.95
N SER A 631 22.96 -16.69 27.27
CA SER A 631 22.80 -16.48 25.83
C SER A 631 22.26 -15.09 25.45
N ILE A 632 21.46 -14.46 26.32
CA ILE A 632 20.81 -13.16 26.02
C ILE A 632 21.02 -12.10 27.10
N ARG A 633 22.07 -12.22 27.93
CA ARG A 633 22.44 -11.16 28.86
C ARG A 633 22.63 -9.83 28.12
N PRO A 634 22.36 -8.68 28.77
CA PRO A 634 22.61 -7.36 28.18
C PRO A 634 24.04 -7.27 27.65
N ALA A 635 24.14 -6.95 26.36
CA ALA A 635 25.40 -6.84 25.62
C ALA A 635 25.20 -5.90 24.42
N GLY A 636 26.27 -5.16 24.07
CA GLY A 636 26.35 -4.31 22.89
C GLY A 636 27.13 -4.95 21.76
N ALA A 637 26.77 -4.64 20.51
CA ALA A 637 27.55 -5.07 19.35
C ALA A 637 28.92 -4.39 19.30
N GLY A 638 29.95 -5.10 18.86
CA GLY A 638 31.32 -4.54 18.78
C GLY A 638 31.43 -3.32 17.86
N TRP A 639 30.63 -3.27 16.78
CA TRP A 639 30.62 -2.15 15.83
C TRP A 639 30.07 -0.83 16.40
N LEU A 640 29.46 -0.84 17.59
CA LEU A 640 29.02 0.38 18.28
C LEU A 640 30.16 1.10 18.99
N LEU A 641 31.28 0.43 19.30
CA LEU A 641 32.39 1.00 20.09
C LEU A 641 32.88 2.35 19.55
N PRO A 642 33.15 2.51 18.24
CA PRO A 642 33.58 3.81 17.70
C PRO A 642 32.51 4.89 17.84
N ARG A 643 31.23 4.51 17.76
CA ARG A 643 30.08 5.45 17.80
C ARG A 643 29.79 5.96 19.21
N VAL A 644 30.14 5.19 20.24
CA VAL A 644 29.97 5.60 21.65
C VAL A 644 31.26 6.14 22.28
N GLY A 645 32.32 6.35 21.50
CA GLY A 645 33.63 6.76 22.03
C GLY A 645 33.62 8.09 22.80
N GLY A 646 32.72 9.01 22.45
CA GLY A 646 32.51 10.29 23.14
C GLY A 646 31.43 10.27 24.23
N VAL A 647 30.76 9.15 24.47
CA VAL A 647 29.66 9.04 25.43
C VAL A 647 30.18 8.63 26.80
N ARG A 648 29.73 9.32 27.86
CA ARG A 648 30.06 8.92 29.23
C ARG A 648 29.31 7.65 29.61
N ILE A 649 30.03 6.58 29.96
CA ILE A 649 29.43 5.32 30.44
C ILE A 649 29.86 5.08 31.89
N THR A 650 28.91 5.22 32.82
CA THR A 650 29.11 5.01 34.26
C THR A 650 28.71 3.58 34.62
N THR A 651 29.70 2.73 34.87
CA THR A 651 29.50 1.31 35.21
C THR A 651 29.52 1.07 36.73
N GLY A 652 28.99 -0.08 37.16
CA GLY A 652 28.95 -0.47 38.57
C GLY A 652 28.02 0.39 39.43
N ARG A 653 27.07 1.11 38.80
CA ARG A 653 26.15 2.03 39.47
C ARG A 653 24.69 1.72 39.16
N ALA A 654 23.84 1.83 40.17
CA ALA A 654 22.39 1.70 40.03
C ALA A 654 21.69 2.98 40.50
N VAL A 655 20.61 3.34 39.80
CA VAL A 655 19.69 4.39 40.27
C VAL A 655 18.88 3.83 41.43
N THR A 656 18.95 4.48 42.58
CA THR A 656 18.23 4.09 43.81
C THR A 656 16.90 4.81 43.94
N SER A 657 16.82 6.07 43.50
CA SER A 657 15.58 6.85 43.45
C SER A 657 15.61 7.89 42.33
N ALA A 658 14.45 8.21 41.77
CA ALA A 658 14.25 9.33 40.87
C ALA A 658 13.10 10.21 41.37
N SER A 659 13.23 11.54 41.20
CA SER A 659 12.21 12.51 41.58
C SER A 659 12.12 13.63 40.54
N SER A 660 10.93 14.22 40.39
CA SER A 660 10.77 15.43 39.58
C SER A 660 11.31 16.63 40.36
N GLY A 661 12.19 17.39 39.72
CA GLY A 661 12.67 18.69 40.20
C GLY A 661 12.02 19.86 39.45
N GLY A 662 10.77 19.72 39.00
CA GLY A 662 10.13 20.62 38.05
C GLY A 662 10.28 20.08 36.62
N GLU A 663 10.92 20.85 35.74
CA GLU A 663 11.18 20.47 34.33
C GLU A 663 12.33 19.48 34.15
N ARG A 664 12.95 19.01 35.24
CA ARG A 664 14.11 18.10 35.23
C ARG A 664 13.89 16.90 36.14
N VAL A 665 14.65 15.83 35.90
CA VAL A 665 14.71 14.65 36.75
C VAL A 665 15.97 14.69 37.61
N LYS A 666 15.79 14.53 38.93
CA LYS A 666 16.87 14.30 39.87
C LYS A 666 17.00 12.80 40.13
N LEU A 667 18.16 12.24 39.84
CA LEU A 667 18.51 10.85 40.08
C LEU A 667 19.50 10.74 41.23
N LYS A 668 19.28 9.78 42.12
CA LYS A 668 20.26 9.38 43.14
C LYS A 668 20.81 8.01 42.81
N LEU A 669 22.13 7.86 42.88
CA LEU A 669 22.82 6.60 42.66
C LEU A 669 23.13 5.88 43.98
N ASP A 670 23.56 4.63 43.89
CA ASP A 670 23.94 3.78 45.03
C ASP A 670 25.22 4.22 45.75
N ASP A 671 26.06 5.03 45.11
CA ASP A 671 27.23 5.67 45.73
C ASP A 671 26.93 7.03 46.37
N GLY A 672 25.65 7.41 46.40
CA GLY A 672 25.21 8.70 46.92
C GLY A 672 25.39 9.86 45.94
N SER A 673 26.02 9.67 44.78
CA SER A 673 26.11 10.72 43.77
C SER A 673 24.76 11.01 43.12
N GLU A 674 24.56 12.25 42.68
CA GLU A 674 23.32 12.69 42.06
C GLU A 674 23.53 13.10 40.59
N ARG A 675 22.46 13.04 39.81
CA ARG A 675 22.38 13.61 38.46
C ARG A 675 21.12 14.45 38.34
N CYS A 676 21.22 15.60 37.68
CA CYS A 676 20.08 16.44 37.34
C CYS A 676 20.05 16.57 35.82
N VAL A 677 19.08 15.93 35.19
CA VAL A 677 18.99 15.80 33.72
C VAL A 677 17.61 16.20 33.22
N ASP A 678 17.55 16.56 31.95
CA ASP A 678 16.31 17.01 31.32
C ASP A 678 15.41 15.81 30.96
N HIS A 679 16.00 14.65 30.64
CA HIS A 679 15.24 13.43 30.37
C HIS A 679 15.97 12.15 30.80
N VAL A 680 15.21 11.11 31.17
CA VAL A 680 15.73 9.77 31.43
C VAL A 680 15.13 8.77 30.44
N LEU A 681 16.00 8.13 29.67
CA LEU A 681 15.62 7.10 28.71
C LEU A 681 15.87 5.71 29.30
N LEU A 682 14.79 4.98 29.54
CA LEU A 682 14.82 3.63 30.10
C LEU A 682 15.10 2.63 28.98
N ALA A 683 16.32 2.12 28.94
CA ALA A 683 16.75 1.03 28.08
C ALA A 683 16.79 -0.29 28.87
N THR A 684 15.79 -0.51 29.72
CA THR A 684 15.81 -1.59 30.73
C THR A 684 15.20 -2.90 30.25
N GLY A 685 14.83 -2.96 28.97
CA GLY A 685 14.45 -4.16 28.25
C GLY A 685 12.98 -4.54 28.47
N TYR A 686 12.69 -5.82 28.24
CA TYR A 686 11.32 -6.32 28.19
C TYR A 686 11.14 -7.54 29.08
N ARG A 687 10.14 -7.49 29.95
CA ARG A 687 9.69 -8.60 30.80
C ARG A 687 8.36 -9.11 30.27
N VAL A 688 8.41 -10.25 29.58
CA VAL A 688 7.23 -10.89 29.00
C VAL A 688 6.24 -11.25 30.09
N ASP A 689 5.01 -10.82 29.89
CA ASP A 689 3.86 -11.25 30.68
C ASP A 689 2.63 -11.20 29.77
N VAL A 690 2.14 -12.37 29.35
CA VAL A 690 1.01 -12.44 28.40
C VAL A 690 -0.29 -11.88 28.96
N SER A 691 -0.39 -11.62 30.27
CA SER A 691 -1.52 -10.88 30.83
C SER A 691 -1.55 -9.40 30.47
N ARG A 692 -0.43 -8.86 29.96
CA ARG A 692 -0.32 -7.49 29.43
C ARG A 692 -0.80 -7.35 27.98
N TYR A 693 -1.37 -8.41 27.40
CA TYR A 693 -2.06 -8.30 26.11
C TYR A 693 -3.52 -7.90 26.35
N ASP A 694 -3.85 -6.64 26.10
CA ASP A 694 -5.17 -6.07 26.38
C ASP A 694 -6.30 -6.78 25.61
N PHE A 695 -6.00 -7.36 24.46
CA PHE A 695 -6.98 -8.10 23.65
C PHE A 695 -7.28 -9.50 24.18
N LEU A 696 -6.54 -10.04 25.14
CA LEU A 696 -6.86 -11.33 25.75
C LEU A 696 -7.84 -11.12 26.91
N ALA A 697 -9.06 -11.61 26.75
CA ALA A 697 -10.07 -11.50 27.82
C ALA A 697 -9.57 -12.15 29.13
N PRO A 698 -9.86 -11.56 30.31
CA PRO A 698 -9.44 -12.10 31.61
C PRO A 698 -9.77 -13.58 31.82
N GLU A 699 -10.89 -14.04 31.27
CA GLU A 699 -11.37 -15.42 31.31
C GLU A 699 -10.42 -16.38 30.58
N LEU A 700 -9.90 -15.97 29.42
CA LEU A 700 -8.89 -16.74 28.68
C LEU A 700 -7.60 -16.85 29.50
N LEU A 701 -7.16 -15.73 30.09
CA LEU A 701 -5.93 -15.69 30.88
C LEU A 701 -6.00 -16.60 32.11
N LYS A 702 -7.18 -16.79 32.70
CA LYS A 702 -7.39 -17.77 33.79
C LYS A 702 -7.17 -19.22 33.32
N ALA A 703 -7.54 -19.54 32.09
CA ALA A 703 -7.37 -20.88 31.50
C ALA A 703 -5.95 -21.15 30.96
N VAL A 704 -5.13 -20.11 30.79
CA VAL A 704 -3.73 -20.24 30.35
C VAL A 704 -2.80 -20.40 31.56
N ARG A 705 -2.19 -21.58 31.68
CA ARG A 705 -1.12 -21.90 32.65
C ARG A 705 0.12 -21.09 32.31
N ARG A 706 0.60 -20.34 33.30
CA ARG A 706 1.71 -19.39 33.17
C ARG A 706 2.79 -19.66 34.21
N VAL A 707 4.03 -19.37 33.85
CA VAL A 707 5.20 -19.35 34.75
C VAL A 707 5.94 -18.05 34.50
N ASP A 708 6.06 -17.20 35.52
CA ASP A 708 6.71 -15.88 35.45
C ASP A 708 6.19 -14.99 34.32
N GLY A 709 4.88 -15.04 34.04
CA GLY A 709 4.23 -14.30 32.96
C GLY A 709 4.28 -14.98 31.59
N TYR A 710 5.06 -16.04 31.41
CA TYR A 710 5.12 -16.79 30.14
C TYR A 710 4.09 -17.92 30.10
N PRO A 711 3.42 -18.18 28.97
CA PRO A 711 2.54 -19.34 28.80
C PRO A 711 3.38 -20.62 28.71
N LEU A 712 2.89 -21.69 29.32
CA LEU A 712 3.44 -23.03 29.12
C LEU A 712 2.90 -23.61 27.81
N LEU A 713 3.81 -23.91 26.88
CA LEU A 713 3.47 -24.30 25.51
C LEU A 713 3.84 -25.74 25.18
N ASP A 714 3.01 -26.43 24.40
CA ASP A 714 3.29 -27.74 23.82
C ASP A 714 4.21 -27.64 22.57
N LEU A 715 4.54 -28.77 21.94
CA LEU A 715 5.42 -28.82 20.75
C LEU A 715 4.89 -28.06 19.52
N GLY A 716 3.60 -27.79 19.45
CA GLY A 716 2.98 -26.95 18.42
C GLY A 716 2.68 -25.54 18.90
N PHE A 717 3.36 -25.08 19.97
CA PHE A 717 3.19 -23.75 20.53
C PHE A 717 1.76 -23.49 21.06
N GLU A 718 0.98 -24.55 21.31
CA GLU A 718 -0.38 -24.49 21.88
C GLU A 718 -0.26 -24.30 23.40
N SER A 719 -1.02 -23.38 23.95
CA SER A 719 -1.09 -23.15 25.41
C SER A 719 -1.91 -24.25 26.10
N SER A 720 -2.11 -24.14 27.42
CA SER A 720 -3.06 -25.02 28.11
C SER A 720 -4.51 -24.79 27.72
N LEU A 721 -4.83 -23.66 27.06
CA LEU A 721 -6.11 -23.45 26.43
C LEU A 721 -6.06 -23.98 24.99
N PRO A 722 -6.82 -25.05 24.66
CA PRO A 722 -6.78 -25.66 23.33
C PRO A 722 -7.11 -24.65 22.23
N GLY A 723 -6.35 -24.69 21.14
CA GLY A 723 -6.51 -23.80 19.99
C GLY A 723 -5.90 -22.41 20.16
N LEU A 724 -5.42 -22.01 21.34
CA LEU A 724 -4.70 -20.75 21.54
C LEU A 724 -3.18 -21.00 21.54
N HIS A 725 -2.49 -20.44 20.55
CA HIS A 725 -1.05 -20.61 20.32
C HIS A 725 -0.29 -19.29 20.56
N PHE A 726 0.97 -19.38 21.00
CA PHE A 726 1.83 -18.20 21.21
C PHE A 726 3.18 -18.36 20.52
N LEU A 727 3.56 -17.38 19.71
CA LEU A 727 4.83 -17.32 19.00
C LEU A 727 5.70 -16.14 19.44
N GLY A 728 6.97 -16.16 19.08
CA GLY A 728 7.91 -15.09 19.41
C GLY A 728 8.31 -15.10 20.89
N ALA A 729 8.53 -13.92 21.47
CA ALA A 729 9.03 -13.78 22.83
C ALA A 729 8.20 -14.49 23.92
N PRO A 730 6.85 -14.54 23.85
CA PRO A 730 6.02 -15.39 24.72
C PRO A 730 6.44 -16.87 24.76
N ALA A 731 7.01 -17.41 23.68
CA ALA A 731 7.46 -18.80 23.63
C ALA A 731 8.85 -19.04 24.25
N ALA A 732 9.59 -17.98 24.57
CA ALA A 732 11.00 -18.08 24.94
C ALA A 732 11.26 -18.86 26.24
N ARG A 733 10.30 -18.87 27.18
CA ARG A 733 10.41 -19.70 28.39
C ARG A 733 10.36 -21.19 28.09
N SER A 734 9.51 -21.60 27.15
CA SER A 734 9.32 -23.01 26.78
C SER A 734 10.36 -23.51 25.78
N PHE A 735 10.78 -22.66 24.85
CA PHE A 735 11.57 -23.04 23.67
C PHE A 735 12.93 -22.36 23.57
N GLY A 736 13.24 -21.50 24.54
CA GLY A 736 14.54 -20.89 24.69
C GLY A 736 14.70 -19.55 24.00
N PRO A 737 15.89 -18.95 24.15
CA PRO A 737 16.11 -17.54 23.82
C PRO A 737 15.97 -17.18 22.35
N VAL A 738 16.16 -18.15 21.45
CA VAL A 738 16.06 -17.91 20.00
C VAL A 738 14.67 -17.41 19.59
N CYS A 739 13.63 -17.76 20.35
CA CYS A 739 12.26 -17.27 20.13
C CYS A 739 12.12 -15.74 20.29
N ARG A 740 13.11 -15.06 20.87
CA ARG A 740 13.15 -13.59 20.96
C ARG A 740 13.75 -12.92 19.72
N PHE A 741 14.24 -13.70 18.75
CA PHE A 741 14.92 -13.22 17.56
C PHE A 741 14.23 -13.71 16.28
N VAL A 742 14.42 -13.01 15.17
CA VAL A 742 13.89 -13.38 13.85
C VAL A 742 14.38 -14.76 13.43
N SER A 743 15.61 -15.12 13.79
CA SER A 743 16.20 -16.44 13.54
C SER A 743 15.48 -17.62 14.21
N GLY A 744 14.53 -17.38 15.13
CA GLY A 744 13.64 -18.42 15.68
C GLY A 744 12.41 -18.73 14.81
N THR A 745 12.10 -17.90 13.82
CA THR A 745 10.96 -18.12 12.91
C THR A 745 10.99 -19.48 12.18
N PRO A 746 12.13 -20.04 11.73
CA PRO A 746 12.14 -21.30 10.97
C PRO A 746 11.69 -22.52 11.77
N TYR A 747 12.03 -22.59 13.07
CA TYR A 747 11.58 -23.69 13.93
C TYR A 747 10.11 -23.51 14.31
N THR A 748 9.76 -22.31 14.78
CA THR A 748 8.43 -22.01 15.34
C THR A 748 7.31 -22.16 14.31
N ALA A 749 7.45 -21.52 13.14
CA ALA A 749 6.44 -21.56 12.09
C ALA A 749 6.22 -22.97 11.53
N ARG A 750 7.30 -23.73 11.34
CA ARG A 750 7.25 -25.13 10.88
C ARG A 750 6.60 -26.05 11.90
N ALA A 751 6.95 -25.93 13.17
CA ALA A 751 6.40 -26.77 14.24
C ALA A 751 4.90 -26.49 14.44
N LEU A 752 4.51 -25.21 14.44
CA LEU A 752 3.11 -24.79 14.48
C LEU A 752 2.31 -25.40 13.31
N ALA A 753 2.76 -25.15 12.07
CA ALA A 753 2.03 -25.58 10.88
C ALA A 753 1.87 -27.11 10.82
N ARG A 754 2.94 -27.87 11.15
CA ARG A 754 2.86 -29.34 11.23
C ARG A 754 1.85 -29.82 12.27
N ARG A 755 1.79 -29.17 13.44
CA ARG A 755 0.84 -29.55 14.50
C ARG A 755 -0.60 -29.28 14.08
N ILE A 756 -0.86 -28.12 13.47
CA ILE A 756 -2.21 -27.73 13.03
C ILE A 756 -2.66 -28.61 11.87
N ALA A 757 -1.83 -28.76 10.82
CA ALA A 757 -2.16 -29.61 9.66
C ALA A 757 -2.30 -31.09 10.04
N GLY A 758 -1.44 -31.62 10.92
CA GLY A 758 -1.52 -33.00 11.41
C GLY A 758 -2.76 -33.30 12.25
N LYS A 759 -3.43 -32.27 12.80
CA LYS A 759 -4.73 -32.40 13.48
C LYS A 759 -5.92 -32.18 12.51
N SER A 760 -5.78 -31.35 11.46
CA SER A 760 -6.83 -31.08 10.47
C SER A 760 -7.15 -32.25 9.52
N VAL A 761 -6.31 -33.30 9.43
CA VAL A 761 -6.58 -34.49 8.58
C VAL A 761 -7.51 -35.51 9.27
N ARG A 762 -7.98 -35.28 10.50
CA ARG A 762 -8.99 -36.13 11.15
C ARG A 762 -10.35 -35.43 11.26
N LYS A 763 -11.29 -35.91 10.43
CA LYS A 763 -12.76 -35.72 10.43
C LYS A 763 -13.31 -34.36 9.98
N LEU A 764 -13.57 -34.27 8.68
CA LEU A 764 -14.92 -34.01 8.17
C LEU A 764 -15.24 -35.15 7.21
N GLU A 765 -16.23 -35.98 7.56
CA GLU A 765 -16.67 -37.13 6.76
C GLU A 765 -17.22 -36.65 5.41
N PRO A 766 -16.88 -37.33 4.30
CA PRO A 766 -17.54 -37.08 3.03
C PRO A 766 -18.98 -37.57 3.13
N ILE A 767 -19.94 -36.66 2.96
CA ILE A 767 -21.33 -37.03 2.69
C ILE A 767 -21.31 -37.88 1.41
N LEU A 768 -21.60 -39.17 1.58
CA LEU A 768 -21.75 -40.14 0.50
C LEU A 768 -22.69 -39.59 -0.58
N MET A 769 -22.17 -39.37 -1.80
CA MET A 769 -22.98 -39.60 -2.98
C MET A 769 -23.01 -41.10 -3.24
N ARG A 770 -24.17 -41.71 -3.01
CA ARG A 770 -24.51 -43.05 -3.49
C ARG A 770 -24.48 -43.06 -5.03
N PRO A 771 -23.75 -43.97 -5.68
CA PRO A 771 -24.03 -44.35 -7.06
C PRO A 771 -24.92 -45.60 -7.09
N ALA A 772 -25.95 -45.59 -7.94
CA ALA A 772 -26.31 -46.67 -8.87
C ALA A 772 -27.82 -46.75 -9.14
N THR A 773 -28.18 -46.54 -10.41
CA THR A 773 -29.05 -47.42 -11.22
C THR A 773 -28.58 -47.18 -12.67
N ALA A 774 -27.68 -48.01 -13.21
CA ALA A 774 -27.93 -49.28 -13.89
C ALA A 774 -28.79 -49.13 -15.16
N PHE A 775 -28.13 -49.15 -16.32
CA PHE A 775 -28.63 -49.83 -17.53
C PHE A 775 -27.45 -50.50 -18.24
N ALA A 776 -27.66 -51.75 -18.62
CA ALA A 776 -26.68 -52.70 -19.12
C ALA A 776 -26.74 -52.83 -20.66
N ILE A 777 -25.90 -53.74 -21.15
CA ILE A 777 -25.84 -54.38 -22.50
C ILE A 777 -24.84 -53.68 -23.43
N GLY A 778 -23.82 -54.30 -24.01
CA GLY A 778 -23.40 -55.71 -24.09
C GLY A 778 -22.54 -55.92 -25.36
N SER A 779 -21.61 -56.89 -25.30
CA SER A 779 -20.81 -57.48 -26.41
C SER A 779 -19.75 -56.58 -27.09
N GLY A 780 -18.53 -57.00 -27.41
CA GLY A 780 -17.81 -58.28 -27.29
C GLY A 780 -16.70 -58.36 -28.35
N ARG A 781 -15.52 -58.90 -27.97
CA ARG A 781 -14.41 -59.43 -28.83
C ARG A 781 -13.70 -58.40 -29.75
N ALA A 782 -12.45 -58.53 -30.18
CA ALA A 782 -11.33 -59.47 -30.02
C ALA A 782 -10.12 -58.83 -30.76
N VAL A 783 -8.92 -58.88 -30.19
CA VAL A 783 -7.71 -59.53 -30.75
C VAL A 783 -6.67 -58.61 -31.39
N SER A 784 -5.43 -58.96 -31.03
CA SER A 784 -4.09 -58.48 -31.34
C SER A 784 -3.72 -58.31 -32.81
N HIS A 785 -2.73 -57.44 -33.08
CA HIS A 785 -1.59 -57.81 -33.93
C HIS A 785 -0.32 -57.00 -33.56
N VAL A 786 0.77 -57.75 -33.49
CA VAL A 786 2.18 -57.35 -33.37
C VAL A 786 2.77 -57.25 -34.78
N ASN A 787 3.59 -56.23 -35.09
CA ASN A 787 4.91 -56.46 -35.73
C ASN A 787 5.83 -55.23 -35.84
N GLN A 788 7.09 -55.52 -35.53
CA GLN A 788 8.42 -54.95 -35.87
C GLN A 788 8.58 -54.57 -37.37
N ALA A 789 9.57 -53.84 -37.90
CA ALA A 789 10.81 -53.18 -37.46
C ALA A 789 11.40 -52.31 -38.61
N HIS A 790 12.38 -51.45 -38.26
CA HIS A 790 13.61 -51.01 -38.95
C HIS A 790 13.68 -50.56 -40.44
N CYS A 791 14.30 -49.38 -40.65
CA CYS A 791 15.56 -49.12 -41.43
C CYS A 791 15.76 -47.58 -41.58
N LEU A 792 16.73 -46.91 -40.94
CA LEU A 792 18.13 -46.64 -41.30
C LEU A 792 18.43 -45.96 -42.67
N ARG A 793 18.82 -44.67 -42.55
CA ARG A 793 19.93 -43.91 -43.19
C ARG A 793 19.98 -43.60 -44.71
N LYS A 794 19.92 -42.27 -44.96
CA LYS A 794 20.79 -41.41 -45.81
C LYS A 794 20.73 -41.59 -47.35
N PRO A 795 21.07 -40.56 -48.16
CA PRO A 795 22.18 -39.59 -48.06
C PRO A 795 21.98 -38.38 -47.14
#